data_AF-A0A1W6YEL5-F1
#
_entry.id   AF-A0A1W6YEL5-F1
#
_cell.length_a   1.000
_cell.length_b   1.000
_cell.length_c   1.000
_cell.angle_alpha   90.00
_cell.angle_beta   90.00
_cell.angle_gamma   90.00
#
_symmetry.space_group_name_H-M   'P 1'
#
loop_
_entity.id
_entity.type
_entity.pdbx_description
1 polymer ?
#
loop_
_entity_poly.entity_id
_entity_poly.type
_entity_poly.pdbx_seq_one_letter_code
_entity_poly.pdbx_strand_id
1 'polypeptide(L)'
;MQVDARMPAGSELHAWRAFLARATLALGLLLLASAAVCWVAANWAAMSKVQRLAGTQALLVASALLAAVLYVRPARTAIAAHGRACVVGLAGVLLGALLALVGQTYQTGADTWELFGLWAALMLPWALAARSQGVWLFWIVLANIALALLLGERVLSWWVVFGGPGFASLVVAAFNIVMLAAWEFCAWRGHARTGVGPRVLVLLAVGVLALALMFGESIVEGLGTYTGVAWVGVTLVLGFFYTRVRRDLVVLALLAAGVICVSLRVVGEWLLSIDPGVWVALPLAALLMGEAVIAARWLRRLAASQPEAAVAPDAAYLQPADAVEVPAAAPAGLPAAVAAHVPPAADPAAGVTAPAVAAASTPTAPEAVPSAGADVEPVPVIQLGPQTTHRTHTPWYVQGLLALSAWFATTLLLVFLLASGIVPSTSAALVLGLVLCVAGVAVARNAQQLFWRQCATALAFSGLILVAVGLSITNSPTGSALLILVLAAVVYVLAPDVILRFLSALMMAMALFILTTFSADTQDLYDHVLTWMGFDVVRGLTIWLPACVCAAWLAAAAFLTRERMAVARRDLLQPLAWAFSLAAQAGALQAAGAPVWELPALWALHPPAAIFLVLAALLPVAVGWALIRRRRAVLPRSLRIGVPVGLLILGICWLPAPGIAFALAWILLGFGLGRTRLLRWGQIVLLAYLVLYYYQLTVPLLQKSVWLAGAGVLLLLMRLVAWRLPRLLEGRPAVAALAPASPRRPLWAAVMVAGLAAVLIVVNTGIWQREKLLAGGHVVRLALAPVDPRSLMQGDYMALRFAAARDIVRLEDGRDPGVASLWGGPRTDGYVVLAPDGQGVAQPVRVQPAPQPHDGGEVVLRYRLRADGVRLVTNAYFFPEGEAERYQDARYGEFRVGDDGTGLLVRLLNADLQPL
;
A
#
# COMPACT_ATOMS: atom_id res chain seq x y z
N MET A 1 -17.61 3.21 13.57
CA MET A 1 -18.78 3.98 13.99
C MET A 1 -19.96 3.49 13.16
N GLN A 2 -21.02 2.97 13.80
CA GLN A 2 -22.30 2.79 13.10
C GLN A 2 -22.79 4.18 12.73
N VAL A 3 -23.11 4.41 11.45
CA VAL A 3 -23.85 5.62 11.08
C VAL A 3 -25.26 5.39 11.60
N ASP A 4 -25.54 5.93 12.78
CA ASP A 4 -26.84 5.83 13.43
C ASP A 4 -27.94 6.33 12.50
N ALA A 5 -29.07 5.61 12.51
CA ALA A 5 -30.29 5.96 11.80
C ALA A 5 -30.96 7.27 12.30
N ARG A 6 -30.26 8.08 13.09
CA ARG A 6 -30.67 9.38 13.61
C ARG A 6 -29.79 10.54 13.13
N MET A 7 -28.93 10.31 12.14
CA MET A 7 -28.23 11.39 11.44
C MET A 7 -29.24 12.15 10.58
N PRO A 8 -29.41 13.49 10.74
CA PRO A 8 -30.35 14.25 9.92
C PRO A 8 -30.03 14.06 8.44
N ALA A 9 -31.04 13.89 7.58
CA ALA A 9 -30.89 13.52 6.16
C ALA A 9 -29.89 14.39 5.39
N GLY A 10 -29.69 15.65 5.82
CA GLY A 10 -28.62 16.51 5.32
C GLY A 10 -27.22 15.91 5.49
N SER A 11 -26.87 15.40 6.68
CA SER A 11 -25.51 14.93 6.99
C SER A 11 -25.05 13.72 6.15
N GLU A 12 -25.95 12.79 5.81
CA GLU A 12 -25.61 11.62 4.98
C GLU A 12 -25.35 12.00 3.52
N LEU A 13 -26.17 12.88 2.94
CA LEU A 13 -25.95 13.39 1.58
C LEU A 13 -24.61 14.14 1.49
N HIS A 14 -24.28 14.95 2.50
CA HIS A 14 -23.00 15.63 2.59
C HIS A 14 -21.84 14.64 2.70
N ALA A 15 -21.97 13.55 3.46
CA ALA A 15 -20.97 12.51 3.57
C ALA A 15 -20.70 11.81 2.21
N TRP A 16 -21.76 11.39 1.50
CA TRP A 16 -21.64 10.77 0.17
C TRP A 16 -21.01 11.70 -0.86
N ARG A 17 -21.43 12.98 -0.90
CA ARG A 17 -20.79 13.99 -1.73
C ARG A 17 -19.32 14.14 -1.34
N ALA A 18 -19.00 14.36 -0.06
CA ALA A 18 -17.62 14.54 0.38
C ALA A 18 -16.71 13.34 0.06
N PHE A 19 -17.24 12.12 0.16
CA PHE A 19 -16.52 10.91 -0.24
C PHE A 19 -16.30 10.84 -1.74
N LEU A 20 -17.36 10.96 -2.55
CA LEU A 20 -17.25 10.91 -4.00
C LEU A 20 -16.32 12.00 -4.53
N ALA A 21 -16.36 13.23 -3.98
CA ALA A 21 -15.39 14.27 -4.33
C ALA A 21 -13.96 13.84 -4.02
N ARG A 22 -13.68 13.31 -2.83
CA ARG A 22 -12.30 12.94 -2.49
C ARG A 22 -11.82 11.75 -3.32
N ALA A 23 -12.63 10.70 -3.42
CA ALA A 23 -12.30 9.48 -4.13
C ALA A 23 -12.08 9.74 -5.63
N THR A 24 -12.99 10.45 -6.30
CA THR A 24 -12.83 10.77 -7.74
C THR A 24 -11.65 11.69 -8.02
N LEU A 25 -11.32 12.63 -7.10
CA LEU A 25 -10.11 13.46 -7.25
C LEU A 25 -8.85 12.62 -7.14
N ALA A 26 -8.75 11.88 -6.04
CA ALA A 26 -7.54 11.18 -5.68
C ALA A 26 -7.26 10.09 -6.71
N LEU A 27 -8.29 9.33 -7.09
CA LEU A 27 -8.19 8.33 -8.14
C LEU A 27 -7.89 8.99 -9.49
N GLY A 28 -8.63 10.04 -9.88
CA GLY A 28 -8.41 10.70 -11.17
C GLY A 28 -6.98 11.23 -11.33
N LEU A 29 -6.45 11.91 -10.31
CA LEU A 29 -5.09 12.43 -10.32
C LEU A 29 -4.03 11.32 -10.20
N LEU A 30 -4.30 10.25 -9.45
CA LEU A 30 -3.42 9.07 -9.39
C LEU A 30 -3.32 8.36 -10.75
N LEU A 31 -4.44 8.23 -11.46
CA LEU A 31 -4.47 7.63 -12.80
C LEU A 31 -3.75 8.53 -13.82
N LEU A 32 -3.92 9.85 -13.75
CA LEU A 32 -3.15 10.79 -14.59
C LEU A 32 -1.65 10.75 -14.28
N ALA A 33 -1.26 10.66 -13.01
CA ALA A 33 0.13 10.51 -12.61
C ALA A 33 0.73 9.21 -13.17
N SER A 34 -0.02 8.11 -13.08
CA SER A 34 0.40 6.81 -13.61
C SER A 34 0.45 6.81 -15.14
N ALA A 35 -0.48 7.49 -15.80
CA ALA A 35 -0.47 7.69 -17.25
C ALA A 35 0.80 8.41 -17.70
N ALA A 36 1.20 9.48 -16.99
CA ALA A 36 2.42 10.21 -17.30
C ALA A 36 3.68 9.36 -17.17
N VAL A 37 3.75 8.50 -16.14
CA VAL A 37 4.87 7.55 -15.96
C VAL A 37 4.94 6.57 -17.13
N CYS A 38 3.82 5.92 -17.50
CA CYS A 38 3.79 5.01 -18.65
C CYS A 38 4.10 5.73 -19.97
N TRP A 39 3.63 6.96 -20.15
CA TRP A 39 3.85 7.75 -21.36
C TRP A 39 5.32 8.13 -21.54
N VAL A 40 6.02 8.49 -20.47
CA VAL A 40 7.47 8.72 -20.48
C VAL A 40 8.22 7.42 -20.78
N ALA A 41 7.88 6.34 -20.07
CA ALA A 41 8.54 5.05 -20.21
C ALA A 41 8.41 4.46 -21.64
N ALA A 42 7.30 4.72 -22.34
CA ALA A 42 7.06 4.24 -23.71
C ALA A 42 8.02 4.81 -24.78
N ASN A 43 8.73 5.92 -24.50
CA ASN A 43 9.80 6.46 -25.35
C ASN A 43 9.44 6.67 -26.84
N TRP A 44 8.40 7.45 -27.12
CA TRP A 44 7.85 7.64 -28.46
C TRP A 44 8.85 8.08 -29.55
N ALA A 45 8.94 7.30 -30.63
CA ALA A 45 9.72 7.63 -31.82
C ALA A 45 9.16 8.84 -32.60
N ALA A 46 7.83 9.01 -32.62
CA ALA A 46 7.16 10.07 -33.37
C ALA A 46 7.36 11.48 -32.79
N MET A 47 7.85 11.60 -31.54
CA MET A 47 8.08 12.89 -30.89
C MET A 47 9.57 13.21 -30.77
N SER A 48 9.95 14.39 -31.24
CA SER A 48 11.30 14.92 -31.05
C SER A 48 11.66 15.04 -29.56
N LYS A 49 12.96 15.05 -29.26
CA LYS A 49 13.47 15.29 -27.89
C LYS A 49 12.89 16.54 -27.25
N VAL A 50 12.74 17.61 -28.03
CA VAL A 50 12.21 18.90 -27.58
C VAL A 50 10.74 18.79 -27.22
N GLN A 51 9.92 18.14 -28.06
CA GLN A 51 8.49 17.95 -27.78
C GLN A 51 8.25 17.15 -26.51
N ARG A 52 9.02 16.08 -26.27
CA ARG A 52 8.89 15.23 -25.06
C ARG A 52 9.26 16.00 -23.79
N LEU A 53 10.39 16.70 -23.82
CA LEU A 53 10.86 17.50 -22.67
C LEU A 53 9.93 18.69 -22.40
N ALA A 54 9.58 19.47 -23.42
CA ALA A 54 8.68 20.62 -23.29
C ALA A 54 7.27 20.20 -22.85
N GLY A 55 6.74 19.09 -23.39
CA GLY A 55 5.45 18.54 -22.99
C GLY A 55 5.39 18.15 -21.52
N THR A 56 6.40 17.42 -21.04
CA THR A 56 6.50 17.04 -19.62
C THR A 56 6.69 18.26 -18.71
N GLN A 57 7.53 19.21 -19.11
CA GLN A 57 7.70 20.48 -18.38
C GLN A 57 6.40 21.29 -18.33
N ALA A 58 5.65 21.38 -19.42
CA ALA A 58 4.38 22.09 -19.46
C ALA A 58 3.34 21.48 -18.50
N LEU A 59 3.24 20.14 -18.46
CA LEU A 59 2.38 19.43 -17.51
C LEU A 59 2.81 19.67 -16.05
N LEU A 60 4.11 19.65 -15.78
CA LEU A 60 4.67 19.93 -14.46
C LEU A 60 4.38 21.37 -14.03
N VAL A 61 4.64 22.34 -14.89
CA VAL A 61 4.37 23.77 -14.64
C VAL A 61 2.89 24.00 -14.40
N ALA A 62 2.01 23.45 -15.25
CA ALA A 62 0.57 23.58 -15.09
C ALA A 62 0.08 23.02 -13.75
N SER A 63 0.55 21.83 -13.36
CA SER A 63 0.17 21.20 -12.08
C SER A 63 0.73 21.93 -10.86
N ALA A 64 1.98 22.39 -10.91
CA ALA A 64 2.62 23.14 -9.83
C ALA A 64 2.03 24.55 -9.65
N LEU A 65 1.73 25.25 -10.75
CA LEU A 65 1.04 26.54 -10.70
C LEU A 65 -0.40 26.38 -10.20
N LEU A 66 -1.11 25.34 -10.64
CA LEU A 66 -2.42 25.01 -10.10
C LEU A 66 -2.34 24.75 -8.59
N ALA A 67 -1.33 24.01 -8.13
CA ALA A 67 -1.09 23.85 -6.69
C ALA A 67 -0.88 25.22 -6.01
N ALA A 68 0.04 26.05 -6.50
CA ALA A 68 0.32 27.36 -5.92
C ALA A 68 -0.95 28.23 -5.82
N VAL A 69 -1.74 28.32 -6.90
CA VAL A 69 -3.02 29.06 -6.93
C VAL A 69 -4.01 28.51 -5.90
N LEU A 70 -4.11 27.18 -5.77
CA LEU A 70 -4.97 26.57 -4.77
C LEU A 70 -4.52 26.90 -3.34
N TYR A 71 -3.22 27.08 -3.09
CA TYR A 71 -2.67 27.44 -1.78
C TYR A 71 -2.75 28.93 -1.45
N VAL A 72 -2.90 29.81 -2.45
CA VAL A 72 -3.23 31.24 -2.22
C VAL A 72 -4.60 31.38 -1.55
N ARG A 73 -5.55 30.50 -1.87
CA ARG A 73 -6.91 30.51 -1.29
C ARG A 73 -6.91 29.79 0.07
N PRO A 74 -7.73 30.13 1.06
CA PRO A 74 -7.86 29.35 2.29
C PRO A 74 -8.57 28.02 2.04
N ALA A 75 -8.09 26.94 2.66
CA ALA A 75 -8.75 25.64 2.59
C ALA A 75 -9.96 25.63 3.54
N ARG A 76 -11.09 26.20 3.11
CA ARG A 76 -12.31 26.29 3.94
C ARG A 76 -12.96 24.94 4.25
N THR A 77 -12.52 23.85 3.61
CA THR A 77 -13.05 22.50 3.82
C THR A 77 -11.94 21.45 3.75
N ALA A 78 -12.13 20.32 4.44
CA ALA A 78 -11.25 19.16 4.35
C ALA A 78 -11.10 18.62 2.91
N ILE A 79 -12.13 18.77 2.07
CA ILE A 79 -12.10 18.40 0.65
C ILE A 79 -11.10 19.28 -0.12
N ALA A 80 -11.09 20.59 0.14
CA ALA A 80 -10.17 21.52 -0.50
C ALA A 80 -8.72 21.28 -0.05
N ALA A 81 -8.49 20.98 1.24
CA ALA A 81 -7.17 20.60 1.75
C ALA A 81 -6.67 19.29 1.12
N HIS A 82 -7.53 18.28 1.01
CA HIS A 82 -7.20 17.03 0.35
C HIS A 82 -6.87 17.22 -1.14
N GLY A 83 -7.68 18.00 -1.86
CA GLY A 83 -7.46 18.25 -3.28
C GLY A 83 -6.14 18.97 -3.57
N ARG A 84 -5.79 19.95 -2.73
CA ARG A 84 -4.47 20.59 -2.74
C ARG A 84 -3.33 19.60 -2.63
N ALA A 85 -3.40 18.68 -1.66
CA ALA A 85 -2.38 17.67 -1.46
C ALA A 85 -2.27 16.72 -2.66
N CYS A 86 -3.39 16.31 -3.27
CA CYS A 86 -3.37 15.46 -4.46
C CYS A 86 -2.73 16.15 -5.67
N VAL A 87 -2.99 17.45 -5.88
CA VAL A 87 -2.37 18.21 -6.98
C VAL A 87 -0.86 18.36 -6.76
N VAL A 88 -0.42 18.60 -5.52
CA VAL A 88 1.01 18.59 -5.18
C VAL A 88 1.64 17.21 -5.39
N GLY A 89 0.92 16.14 -5.03
CA GLY A 89 1.35 14.77 -5.30
C GLY A 89 1.54 14.50 -6.80
N LEU A 90 0.61 14.95 -7.65
CA LEU A 90 0.74 14.87 -9.11
C LEU A 90 1.98 15.62 -9.62
N ALA A 91 2.20 16.86 -9.16
CA ALA A 91 3.40 17.62 -9.50
C ALA A 91 4.68 16.88 -9.06
N GLY A 92 4.67 16.27 -7.87
CA GLY A 92 5.77 15.45 -7.37
C GLY A 92 6.05 14.23 -8.25
N VAL A 93 5.03 13.54 -8.77
CA VAL A 93 5.23 12.42 -9.71
C VAL A 93 5.73 12.91 -11.07
N LEU A 94 5.18 14.01 -11.59
CA LEU A 94 5.62 14.62 -12.86
C LEU A 94 7.07 15.13 -12.79
N LEU A 95 7.54 15.58 -11.63
CA LEU A 95 8.95 15.91 -11.39
C LEU A 95 9.83 14.68 -11.58
N GLY A 96 9.48 13.54 -10.97
CA GLY A 96 10.21 12.27 -11.17
C GLY A 96 10.18 11.82 -12.63
N ALA A 97 9.03 11.92 -13.29
CA ALA A 97 8.87 11.60 -14.70
C ALA A 97 9.76 12.49 -15.60
N LEU A 98 9.87 13.79 -15.29
CA LEU A 98 10.77 14.71 -15.99
C LEU A 98 12.24 14.35 -15.80
N LEU A 99 12.66 14.05 -14.56
CA LEU A 99 14.04 13.64 -14.26
C LEU A 99 14.40 12.32 -14.98
N ALA A 100 13.50 11.35 -14.95
CA ALA A 100 13.66 10.09 -15.68
C ALA A 100 13.74 10.31 -17.20
N LEU A 101 12.87 11.16 -17.76
CA LEU A 101 12.86 11.48 -19.19
C LEU A 101 14.17 12.16 -19.62
N VAL A 102 14.74 13.05 -18.80
CA VAL A 102 16.05 13.66 -19.07
C VAL A 102 17.13 12.58 -19.09
N GLY A 103 17.14 11.67 -18.10
CA GLY A 103 18.11 10.58 -18.05
C GLY A 103 18.02 9.65 -19.27
N GLN A 104 16.80 9.32 -19.67
CA GLN A 104 16.48 8.51 -20.84
C GLN A 104 16.87 9.21 -22.15
N THR A 105 16.53 10.49 -22.33
CA THR A 105 16.76 11.25 -23.57
C THR A 105 18.25 11.42 -23.87
N TYR A 106 19.06 11.61 -22.83
CA TYR A 106 20.50 11.82 -22.97
C TYR A 106 21.33 10.58 -22.62
N GLN A 107 20.69 9.43 -22.43
CA GLN A 107 21.32 8.14 -22.11
C GLN A 107 22.36 8.24 -20.98
N THR A 108 22.03 9.03 -19.95
CA THR A 108 22.97 9.28 -18.85
C THR A 108 22.96 8.07 -17.93
N GLY A 109 24.08 7.39 -17.75
CA GLY A 109 24.22 6.35 -16.72
C GLY A 109 24.64 6.90 -15.37
N ALA A 110 24.12 8.09 -15.02
CA ALA A 110 24.17 8.58 -13.66
C ALA A 110 23.54 7.51 -12.74
N ASP A 111 24.12 7.30 -11.57
CA ASP A 111 23.64 6.25 -10.67
C ASP A 111 22.17 6.48 -10.31
N THR A 112 21.40 5.40 -10.25
CA THR A 112 19.96 5.46 -9.99
C THR A 112 19.66 6.21 -8.67
N TRP A 113 20.55 6.15 -7.69
CA TRP A 113 20.39 6.88 -6.42
C TRP A 113 20.40 8.41 -6.62
N GLU A 114 21.17 8.94 -7.56
CA GLU A 114 21.24 10.40 -7.84
C GLU A 114 19.88 10.90 -8.34
N LEU A 115 19.19 10.12 -9.18
CA LEU A 115 17.85 10.45 -9.67
C LEU A 115 16.86 10.57 -8.50
N PHE A 116 16.78 9.55 -7.63
CA PHE A 116 15.85 9.57 -6.51
C PHE A 116 16.24 10.59 -5.43
N GLY A 117 17.54 10.81 -5.22
CA GLY A 117 18.06 11.82 -4.29
C GLY A 117 17.73 13.23 -4.75
N LEU A 118 17.98 13.54 -6.03
CA LEU A 118 17.63 14.82 -6.64
C LEU A 118 16.12 15.03 -6.65
N TRP A 119 15.34 13.99 -6.93
CA TRP A 119 13.89 14.02 -6.86
C TRP A 119 13.40 14.38 -5.45
N ALA A 120 13.90 13.69 -4.42
CA ALA A 120 13.56 13.99 -3.03
C ALA A 120 13.95 15.43 -2.65
N ALA A 121 15.15 15.88 -3.02
CA ALA A 121 15.62 17.24 -2.73
C ALA A 121 14.74 18.31 -3.37
N LEU A 122 14.45 18.19 -4.66
CA LEU A 122 13.62 19.14 -5.41
C LEU A 122 12.15 19.11 -4.98
N MET A 123 11.65 17.98 -4.48
CA MET A 123 10.29 17.84 -3.97
C MET A 123 10.12 18.42 -2.54
N LEU A 124 11.20 18.62 -1.79
CA LEU A 124 11.15 19.03 -0.38
C LEU A 124 10.36 20.34 -0.12
N PRO A 125 10.52 21.44 -0.91
CA PRO A 125 9.72 22.64 -0.73
C PRO A 125 8.22 22.39 -0.87
N TRP A 126 7.85 21.49 -1.78
CA TRP A 126 6.44 21.10 -1.99
C TRP A 126 5.91 20.22 -0.86
N ALA A 127 6.72 19.31 -0.30
CA ALA A 127 6.33 18.51 0.86
C ALA A 127 6.09 19.39 2.11
N LEU A 128 6.96 20.38 2.34
CA LEU A 128 6.82 21.38 3.40
C LEU A 128 5.53 22.21 3.22
N ALA A 129 5.29 22.70 2.02
CA ALA A 129 4.11 23.52 1.71
C ALA A 129 2.80 22.72 1.75
N ALA A 130 2.84 21.43 1.39
CA ALA A 130 1.64 20.61 1.28
C ALA A 130 0.95 20.34 2.62
N ARG A 131 1.71 20.32 3.73
CA ARG A 131 1.23 20.00 5.10
C ARG A 131 0.34 18.75 5.15
N SER A 132 0.61 17.78 4.28
CA SER A 132 -0.19 16.58 4.11
C SER A 132 0.63 15.34 4.42
N GLN A 133 0.06 14.43 5.20
CA GLN A 133 0.72 13.17 5.54
C GLN A 133 1.03 12.33 4.29
N GLY A 134 0.15 12.35 3.28
CA GLY A 134 0.36 11.58 2.05
C GLY A 134 1.56 12.07 1.24
N VAL A 135 1.76 13.39 1.13
CA VAL A 135 2.90 13.98 0.40
C VAL A 135 4.21 13.74 1.16
N TRP A 136 4.19 13.83 2.49
CA TRP A 136 5.35 13.47 3.30
C TRP A 136 5.70 11.99 3.22
N LEU A 137 4.71 11.08 3.28
CA LEU A 137 4.96 9.65 3.11
C LEU A 137 5.56 9.34 1.73
N PHE A 138 5.09 10.02 0.68
CA PHE A 138 5.68 9.91 -0.65
C PHE A 138 7.15 10.38 -0.64
N TRP A 139 7.45 11.52 -0.03
CA TRP A 139 8.83 12.02 0.12
C TRP A 139 9.73 11.06 0.92
N ILE A 140 9.22 10.50 2.03
CA ILE A 140 9.93 9.53 2.88
C ILE A 140 10.31 8.29 2.07
N VAL A 141 9.39 7.78 1.24
CA VAL A 141 9.65 6.65 0.36
C VAL A 141 10.76 6.99 -0.65
N LEU A 142 10.70 8.15 -1.30
CA LEU A 142 11.74 8.60 -2.23
C LEU A 142 13.12 8.69 -1.57
N ALA A 143 13.19 9.30 -0.38
CA ALA A 143 14.43 9.45 0.35
C ALA A 143 15.02 8.11 0.80
N ASN A 144 14.16 7.17 1.23
CA ASN A 144 14.60 5.81 1.59
C ASN A 144 15.06 5.01 0.36
N ILE A 145 14.39 5.14 -0.79
CA ILE A 145 14.83 4.51 -2.04
C ILE A 145 16.20 5.05 -2.47
N ALA A 146 16.40 6.38 -2.41
CA ALA A 146 17.68 7.01 -2.72
C ALA A 146 18.80 6.50 -1.80
N LEU A 147 18.55 6.43 -0.49
CA LEU A 147 19.52 5.94 0.49
C LEU A 147 19.84 4.46 0.28
N ALA A 148 18.83 3.63 0.04
CA ALA A 148 19.03 2.21 -0.22
C ALA A 148 19.86 1.97 -1.49
N LEU A 149 19.62 2.75 -2.56
CA LEU A 149 20.40 2.68 -3.80
C LEU A 149 21.85 3.16 -3.60
N LEU A 150 22.06 4.20 -2.78
CA LEU A 150 23.39 4.72 -2.47
C LEU A 150 24.26 3.69 -1.73
N LEU A 151 23.64 2.86 -0.88
CA LEU A 151 24.35 1.92 0.01
C LEU A 151 24.69 0.55 -0.61
N GLY A 152 24.27 0.23 -1.84
CA GLY A 152 24.75 -0.97 -2.56
C GLY A 152 23.70 -1.73 -3.38
N GLU A 153 23.26 -1.14 -4.51
CA GLU A 153 22.41 -1.68 -5.60
C GLU A 153 22.06 -3.20 -5.48
N ARG A 154 20.82 -3.62 -5.15
CA ARG A 154 19.59 -3.52 -5.95
C ARG A 154 18.36 -3.23 -5.04
N VAL A 155 17.48 -2.31 -5.45
CA VAL A 155 16.19 -2.02 -4.76
C VAL A 155 15.25 -3.23 -4.78
N LEU A 156 15.45 -4.18 -5.69
CA LEU A 156 14.68 -5.42 -5.72
C LEU A 156 15.38 -6.57 -4.99
N SER A 157 16.58 -6.37 -4.45
CA SER A 157 17.27 -7.33 -3.59
C SER A 157 17.36 -6.80 -2.16
N TRP A 158 16.30 -6.14 -1.67
CA TRP A 158 16.22 -5.66 -0.28
C TRP A 158 16.56 -6.76 0.73
N TRP A 159 16.29 -8.02 0.41
CA TRP A 159 16.69 -9.18 1.22
C TRP A 159 18.20 -9.48 1.23
N VAL A 160 18.93 -9.16 0.14
CA VAL A 160 20.39 -9.38 0.04
C VAL A 160 21.18 -8.22 0.63
N VAL A 161 20.69 -6.97 0.50
CA VAL A 161 21.35 -5.76 1.03
C VAL A 161 21.40 -5.76 2.57
N PHE A 162 20.45 -6.45 3.22
CA PHE A 162 20.42 -6.63 4.67
C PHE A 162 20.86 -8.04 5.09
N GLY A 163 21.59 -8.80 4.26
CA GLY A 163 22.24 -10.02 4.71
C GLY A 163 23.43 -9.69 5.61
N GLY A 164 23.38 -10.09 6.88
CA GLY A 164 24.49 -9.95 7.84
C GLY A 164 24.45 -8.69 8.71
N PRO A 165 25.32 -8.61 9.75
CA PRO A 165 25.52 -7.40 10.54
C PRO A 165 26.24 -6.35 9.68
N GLY A 166 25.49 -5.69 8.79
CA GLY A 166 26.02 -4.72 7.83
C GLY A 166 25.79 -3.28 8.28
N PHE A 167 26.83 -2.44 8.15
CA PHE A 167 26.79 -0.99 8.36
C PHE A 167 25.62 -0.28 7.65
N ALA A 168 25.21 -0.76 6.46
CA ALA A 168 24.09 -0.20 5.70
C ALA A 168 22.76 -0.23 6.49
N SER A 169 22.49 -1.30 7.25
CA SER A 169 21.28 -1.42 8.06
C SER A 169 21.23 -0.37 9.17
N LEU A 170 22.38 -0.05 9.78
CA LEU A 170 22.51 1.01 10.77
C LEU A 170 22.24 2.38 10.16
N VAL A 171 22.80 2.67 8.99
CA VAL A 171 22.63 3.97 8.32
C VAL A 171 21.16 4.20 7.97
N VAL A 172 20.48 3.19 7.42
CA VAL A 172 19.04 3.28 7.10
C VAL A 172 18.20 3.42 8.37
N ALA A 173 18.52 2.68 9.43
CA ALA A 173 17.82 2.79 10.70
C ALA A 173 18.00 4.18 11.33
N ALA A 174 19.24 4.68 11.41
CA ALA A 174 19.57 6.00 11.94
C ALA A 174 18.85 7.10 11.16
N PHE A 175 18.86 7.04 9.82
CA PHE A 175 18.15 7.98 8.96
C PHE A 175 16.65 8.04 9.30
N ASN A 176 15.99 6.89 9.42
CA ASN A 176 14.56 6.84 9.76
C ASN A 176 14.26 7.26 11.20
N ILE A 177 15.17 7.02 12.15
CA ILE A 177 15.04 7.49 13.54
C ILE A 177 15.14 9.02 13.60
N VAL A 178 16.08 9.64 12.87
CA VAL A 178 16.20 11.10 12.78
C VAL A 178 14.91 11.69 12.19
N MET A 179 14.39 11.09 11.14
CA MET A 179 13.12 11.51 10.53
C MET A 179 11.94 11.33 11.47
N LEU A 180 11.90 10.24 12.24
CA LEU A 180 10.88 9.99 13.26
C LEU A 180 10.96 11.03 14.39
N ALA A 181 12.15 11.34 14.87
CA ALA A 181 12.37 12.34 15.91
C ALA A 181 11.94 13.73 15.42
N ALA A 182 12.30 14.11 14.20
CA ALA A 182 11.86 15.36 13.58
C ALA A 182 10.33 15.42 13.45
N TRP A 183 9.70 14.31 13.02
CA TRP A 183 8.26 14.20 12.90
C TRP A 183 7.55 14.36 14.25
N GLU A 184 7.99 13.61 15.26
CA GLU A 184 7.43 13.64 16.61
C GLU A 184 7.63 15.01 17.27
N PHE A 185 8.79 15.63 17.09
CA PHE A 185 9.07 16.98 17.55
C PHE A 185 8.13 18.01 16.92
N CYS A 186 7.92 17.95 15.59
CA CYS A 186 7.00 18.83 14.89
C CYS A 186 5.55 18.59 15.30
N ALA A 187 5.16 17.34 15.52
CA ALA A 187 3.83 16.98 15.98
C ALA A 187 3.57 17.46 17.41
N TRP A 188 4.56 17.35 18.30
CA TRP A 188 4.52 17.84 19.67
C TRP A 188 4.40 19.37 19.71
N ARG A 189 5.27 20.10 19.00
CA ARG A 189 5.20 21.57 18.92
C ARG A 189 3.90 22.09 18.28
N GLY A 190 3.40 21.39 17.28
CA GLY A 190 2.22 21.81 16.52
C GLY A 190 0.89 21.30 17.07
N HIS A 191 0.88 20.59 18.21
CA HIS A 191 -0.27 19.81 18.72
C HIS A 191 -0.98 18.99 17.62
N ALA A 192 -0.21 18.52 16.64
CA ALA A 192 -0.75 17.86 15.47
C ALA A 192 -1.00 16.38 15.76
N ARG A 193 -2.19 15.89 15.41
CA ARG A 193 -2.44 14.44 15.39
C ARG A 193 -1.48 13.78 14.41
N THR A 194 -0.74 12.79 14.88
CA THR A 194 0.00 11.94 13.97
C THR A 194 -0.91 10.83 13.47
N GLY A 195 -0.80 10.55 12.19
CA GLY A 195 -1.53 9.48 11.54
C GLY A 195 -0.60 8.29 11.37
N VAL A 196 -0.47 7.85 10.13
CA VAL A 196 0.30 6.65 9.77
C VAL A 196 1.82 6.90 9.72
N GLY A 197 2.23 8.17 9.62
CA GLY A 197 3.65 8.60 9.47
C GLY A 197 4.63 7.94 10.45
N PRO A 198 4.49 8.16 11.78
CA PRO A 198 5.40 7.56 12.77
C PRO A 198 5.43 6.04 12.72
N ARG A 199 4.30 5.38 12.44
CA ARG A 199 4.22 3.92 12.33
C ARG A 199 5.04 3.38 11.17
N VAL A 200 5.04 4.08 10.04
CA VAL A 200 5.87 3.74 8.86
C VAL A 200 7.35 3.95 9.17
N LEU A 201 7.71 5.07 9.80
CA LEU A 201 9.11 5.35 10.15
C LEU A 201 9.66 4.36 11.19
N VAL A 202 8.87 3.98 12.19
CA VAL A 202 9.24 2.91 13.14
C VAL A 202 9.40 1.57 12.43
N LEU A 203 8.48 1.22 11.52
CA LEU A 203 8.58 0.00 10.72
C LEU A 203 9.86 -0.01 9.88
N LEU A 204 10.21 1.10 9.23
CA LEU A 204 11.44 1.21 8.44
C LEU A 204 12.70 1.14 9.31
N ALA A 205 12.70 1.81 10.48
CA ALA A 205 13.86 1.83 11.37
C ALA A 205 14.11 0.47 12.04
N VAL A 206 13.09 -0.10 12.70
CA VAL A 206 13.23 -1.35 13.45
C VAL A 206 13.18 -2.55 12.52
N GLY A 207 12.37 -2.49 11.46
CA GLY A 207 12.23 -3.56 10.49
C GLY A 207 13.55 -3.86 9.79
N VAL A 208 14.28 -2.83 9.33
CA VAL A 208 15.59 -3.03 8.67
C VAL A 208 16.60 -3.69 9.61
N LEU A 209 16.67 -3.27 10.88
CA LEU A 209 17.54 -3.88 11.87
C LEU A 209 17.13 -5.33 12.19
N ALA A 210 15.83 -5.59 12.34
CA ALA A 210 15.32 -6.94 12.59
C ALA A 210 15.60 -7.87 11.40
N LEU A 211 15.36 -7.41 10.17
CA LEU A 211 15.68 -8.15 8.95
C LEU A 211 17.18 -8.44 8.85
N ALA A 212 18.03 -7.47 9.19
CA ALA A 212 19.49 -7.67 9.19
C ALA A 212 19.94 -8.80 10.11
N LEU A 213 19.30 -8.92 11.28
CA LEU A 213 19.54 -10.03 12.22
C LEU A 213 18.93 -11.35 11.75
N MET A 214 17.79 -11.34 11.06
CA MET A 214 17.14 -12.55 10.54
C MET A 214 17.95 -13.26 9.46
N PHE A 215 18.55 -12.49 8.55
CA PHE A 215 19.22 -13.01 7.36
C PHE A 215 20.75 -13.00 7.47
N GLY A 216 21.31 -12.70 8.64
CA GLY A 216 22.74 -12.88 8.90
C GLY A 216 23.16 -14.34 9.04
N GLU A 217 24.46 -14.59 8.87
CA GLU A 217 25.07 -15.93 8.95
C GLU A 217 24.84 -16.59 10.31
N SER A 218 25.14 -15.86 11.40
CA SER A 218 24.79 -16.24 12.78
C SER A 218 24.10 -15.08 13.48
N ILE A 219 22.94 -15.35 14.08
CA ILE A 219 22.25 -14.34 14.90
C ILE A 219 22.87 -14.22 16.29
N VAL A 220 23.43 -15.29 16.85
CA VAL A 220 23.99 -15.29 18.20
C VAL A 220 25.24 -14.42 18.24
N GLU A 221 26.11 -14.56 17.24
CA GLU A 221 27.23 -13.63 17.02
C GLU A 221 26.71 -12.25 16.59
N GLY A 222 25.69 -12.23 15.72
CA GLY A 222 25.02 -11.02 15.23
C GLY A 222 24.45 -10.12 16.34
N LEU A 223 23.94 -10.67 17.44
CA LEU A 223 23.44 -9.91 18.59
C LEU A 223 24.56 -9.17 19.33
N GLY A 224 25.77 -9.74 19.35
CA GLY A 224 26.97 -9.10 19.92
C GLY A 224 27.58 -8.04 19.01
N THR A 225 27.15 -7.95 17.75
CA THR A 225 27.60 -6.90 16.83
C THR A 225 26.90 -5.58 17.09
N TYR A 226 27.42 -4.52 16.46
CA TYR A 226 26.82 -3.19 16.48
C TYR A 226 25.35 -3.17 16.01
N THR A 227 24.95 -4.05 15.07
CA THR A 227 23.57 -4.12 14.57
C THR A 227 22.62 -4.70 15.61
N GLY A 228 23.06 -5.73 16.34
CA GLY A 228 22.31 -6.31 17.46
C GLY A 228 22.11 -5.32 18.60
N VAL A 229 23.19 -4.67 19.04
CA VAL A 229 23.15 -3.64 20.08
C VAL A 229 22.25 -2.48 19.67
N ALA A 230 22.33 -2.02 18.42
CA ALA A 230 21.46 -0.99 17.89
C ALA A 230 20.00 -1.43 17.88
N TRP A 231 19.68 -2.66 17.44
CA TRP A 231 18.31 -3.17 17.44
C TRP A 231 17.72 -3.23 18.85
N VAL A 232 18.47 -3.73 19.84
CA VAL A 232 18.04 -3.76 21.25
C VAL A 232 17.82 -2.34 21.77
N GLY A 233 18.80 -1.45 21.58
CA GLY A 233 18.74 -0.08 22.05
C GLY A 233 17.54 0.69 21.46
N VAL A 234 17.36 0.62 20.14
CA VAL A 234 16.25 1.28 19.45
C VAL A 234 14.90 0.71 19.90
N THR A 235 14.77 -0.61 20.01
CA THR A 235 13.54 -1.27 20.45
C THR A 235 13.15 -0.86 21.87
N LEU A 236 14.11 -0.79 22.80
CA LEU A 236 13.88 -0.37 24.18
C LEU A 236 13.53 1.12 24.27
N VAL A 237 14.27 1.99 23.58
CA VAL A 237 14.01 3.45 23.56
C VAL A 237 12.64 3.76 22.98
N LEU A 238 12.30 3.17 21.82
CA LEU A 238 10.98 3.37 21.21
C LEU A 238 9.88 2.72 22.06
N GLY A 239 10.12 1.56 22.66
CA GLY A 239 9.19 0.92 23.59
C GLY A 239 8.89 1.79 24.81
N PHE A 240 9.91 2.40 25.40
CA PHE A 240 9.76 3.34 26.51
C PHE A 240 9.01 4.62 26.08
N PHE A 241 9.41 5.22 24.97
CA PHE A 241 8.77 6.43 24.44
C PHE A 241 7.29 6.19 24.15
N TYR A 242 6.95 5.09 23.46
CA TYR A 242 5.57 4.79 23.07
C TYR A 242 4.71 4.17 24.18
N THR A 243 5.27 3.90 25.37
CA THR A 243 4.51 3.51 26.56
C THR A 243 4.32 4.67 27.53
N ARG A 244 5.36 5.50 27.73
CA ARG A 244 5.40 6.56 28.75
C ARG A 244 5.10 7.95 28.23
N VAL A 245 5.67 8.34 27.08
CA VAL A 245 5.52 9.70 26.53
C VAL A 245 4.28 9.78 25.65
N ARG A 246 4.15 8.84 24.71
CA ARG A 246 3.07 8.84 23.74
C ARG A 246 2.53 7.44 23.48
N ARG A 247 1.33 7.14 23.99
CA ARG A 247 0.75 5.80 23.81
C ARG A 247 0.31 5.53 22.36
N ASP A 248 1.07 4.72 21.62
CA ASP A 248 0.65 4.11 20.34
C ASP A 248 0.79 2.59 20.38
N LEU A 249 -0.33 1.89 20.57
CA LEU A 249 -0.37 0.43 20.72
C LEU A 249 -0.04 -0.32 19.43
N VAL A 250 -0.15 0.33 18.26
CA VAL A 250 0.23 -0.29 16.98
C VAL A 250 1.74 -0.33 16.86
N VAL A 251 2.44 0.73 17.26
CA VAL A 251 3.90 0.75 17.34
C VAL A 251 4.39 -0.32 18.30
N LEU A 252 3.80 -0.42 19.50
CA LEU A 252 4.20 -1.45 20.47
C LEU A 252 3.96 -2.88 19.96
N ALA A 253 2.89 -3.10 19.17
CA ALA A 253 2.66 -4.39 18.52
C ALA A 253 3.70 -4.69 17.43
N LEU A 254 4.15 -3.69 16.68
CA LEU A 254 5.24 -3.84 15.70
C LEU A 254 6.57 -4.17 16.38
N LEU A 255 6.90 -3.50 17.48
CA LEU A 255 8.10 -3.81 18.28
C LEU A 255 8.03 -5.24 18.84
N ALA A 256 6.89 -5.64 19.40
CA ALA A 256 6.70 -7.00 19.90
C ALA A 256 6.84 -8.06 18.81
N ALA A 257 6.29 -7.80 17.61
CA ALA A 257 6.48 -8.69 16.46
C ALA A 257 7.97 -8.81 16.06
N GLY A 258 8.71 -7.70 16.06
CA GLY A 258 10.16 -7.72 15.82
C GLY A 258 10.92 -8.55 16.85
N VAL A 259 10.58 -8.41 18.14
CA VAL A 259 11.17 -9.21 19.23
C VAL A 259 10.89 -10.70 19.05
N ILE A 260 9.65 -11.06 18.70
CA ILE A 260 9.26 -12.44 18.43
C ILE A 260 10.06 -13.03 17.27
N CYS A 261 10.24 -12.28 16.16
CA CYS A 261 11.05 -12.74 15.04
C CYS A 261 12.52 -12.99 15.44
N VAL A 262 13.14 -12.02 16.13
CA VAL A 262 14.52 -12.14 16.64
C VAL A 262 14.67 -13.31 17.59
N SER A 263 13.78 -13.44 18.58
CA SER A 263 13.76 -14.56 19.53
C SER A 263 13.65 -15.91 18.83
N LEU A 264 12.73 -16.05 17.87
CA LEU A 264 12.52 -17.29 17.12
C LEU A 264 13.77 -17.73 16.38
N ARG A 265 14.51 -16.79 15.77
CA ARG A 265 15.76 -17.09 15.06
C ARG A 265 16.89 -17.44 16.03
N VAL A 266 17.04 -16.71 17.14
CA VAL A 266 18.05 -16.99 18.18
C VAL A 266 17.86 -18.39 18.76
N VAL A 267 16.64 -18.69 19.22
CA VAL A 267 16.33 -20.00 19.79
C VAL A 267 16.40 -21.08 18.73
N GLY A 268 15.99 -20.78 17.49
CA GLY A 268 16.07 -21.73 16.38
C GLY A 268 17.49 -22.12 16.03
N GLU A 269 18.40 -21.15 15.92
CA GLU A 269 19.82 -21.41 15.68
C GLU A 269 20.45 -22.18 16.85
N TRP A 270 20.14 -21.78 18.10
CA TRP A 270 20.62 -22.49 19.28
C TRP A 270 20.14 -23.95 19.34
N LEU A 271 18.85 -24.20 19.10
CA LEU A 271 18.31 -25.57 19.09
C LEU A 271 18.91 -26.42 17.96
N LEU A 272 19.07 -25.86 16.77
CA LEU A 272 19.71 -26.54 15.64
C LEU A 272 21.20 -26.83 15.88
N SER A 273 21.87 -26.02 16.70
CA SER A 273 23.27 -26.27 17.10
C SER A 273 23.42 -27.44 18.08
N ILE A 274 22.38 -27.72 18.89
CA ILE A 274 22.37 -28.84 19.83
C ILE A 274 22.03 -30.15 19.10
N ASP A 275 20.94 -30.14 18.35
CA ASP A 275 20.49 -31.30 17.58
C ASP A 275 19.85 -30.82 16.26
N PRO A 276 20.56 -30.95 15.12
CA PRO A 276 20.03 -30.56 13.81
C PRO A 276 18.96 -31.57 13.37
N GLY A 277 17.72 -31.35 13.84
CA GLY A 277 16.59 -32.22 13.56
C GLY A 277 15.27 -31.49 13.42
N VAL A 278 14.29 -32.14 12.79
CA VAL A 278 12.95 -31.57 12.59
C VAL A 278 12.20 -31.32 13.91
N TRP A 279 12.59 -32.01 14.99
CA TRP A 279 12.01 -31.87 16.33
C TRP A 279 12.09 -30.44 16.86
N VAL A 280 13.05 -29.63 16.39
CA VAL A 280 13.22 -28.20 16.71
C VAL A 280 11.98 -27.37 16.36
N ALA A 281 11.18 -27.78 15.37
CA ALA A 281 10.01 -27.02 14.95
C ALA A 281 8.91 -26.94 16.05
N LEU A 282 8.77 -27.95 16.90
CA LEU A 282 7.78 -27.96 17.99
C LEU A 282 8.05 -26.95 19.11
N PRO A 283 9.25 -26.92 19.74
CA PRO A 283 9.57 -25.91 20.74
C PRO A 283 9.58 -24.49 20.14
N LEU A 284 9.96 -24.31 18.87
CA LEU A 284 9.84 -23.03 18.19
C LEU A 284 8.38 -22.60 18.00
N ALA A 285 7.47 -23.51 17.64
CA ALA A 285 6.05 -23.22 17.58
C ALA A 285 5.48 -22.85 18.96
N ALA A 286 5.89 -23.57 20.01
CA ALA A 286 5.49 -23.27 21.38
C ALA A 286 6.01 -21.90 21.86
N LEU A 287 7.28 -21.58 21.59
CA LEU A 287 7.88 -20.27 21.87
C LEU A 287 7.10 -19.15 21.18
N LEU A 288 6.90 -19.27 19.86
CA LEU A 288 6.17 -18.31 19.04
C LEU A 288 4.76 -18.03 19.61
N MET A 289 4.01 -19.08 19.94
CA MET A 289 2.67 -18.95 20.52
C MET A 289 2.72 -18.34 21.93
N GLY A 290 3.68 -18.76 22.76
CA GLY A 290 3.88 -18.24 24.11
C GLY A 290 4.15 -16.74 24.12
N GLU A 291 5.14 -16.29 23.33
CA GLU A 291 5.51 -14.89 23.22
C GLU A 291 4.38 -14.04 22.62
N ALA A 292 3.71 -14.51 21.57
CA ALA A 292 2.56 -13.81 20.99
C ALA A 292 1.41 -13.65 22.00
N VAL A 293 1.16 -14.66 22.83
CA VAL A 293 0.15 -14.61 23.91
C VAL A 293 0.56 -13.63 25.00
N ILE A 294 1.84 -13.60 25.41
CA ILE A 294 2.36 -12.66 26.40
C ILE A 294 2.22 -11.22 25.87
N ALA A 295 2.70 -10.97 24.66
CA ALA A 295 2.58 -9.67 23.99
C ALA A 295 1.11 -9.24 23.85
N ALA A 296 0.22 -10.15 23.44
CA ALA A 296 -1.22 -9.90 23.35
C ALA A 296 -1.84 -9.52 24.70
N ARG A 297 -1.47 -10.23 25.79
CA ARG A 297 -1.95 -9.91 27.14
C ARG A 297 -1.45 -8.55 27.60
N TRP A 298 -0.17 -8.26 27.41
CA TRP A 298 0.43 -6.97 27.75
C TRP A 298 -0.24 -5.81 27.00
N LEU A 299 -0.41 -5.93 25.68
CA LEU A 299 -1.08 -4.92 24.86
C LEU A 299 -2.55 -4.72 25.24
N ARG A 300 -3.27 -5.77 25.63
CA ARG A 300 -4.66 -5.67 26.12
C ARG A 300 -4.73 -4.93 27.45
N ARG A 301 -3.80 -5.20 28.38
CA ARG A 301 -3.71 -4.46 29.66
C ARG A 301 -3.44 -2.98 29.42
N LEU A 302 -2.50 -2.66 28.54
CA LEU A 302 -2.21 -1.27 28.16
C LEU A 302 -3.41 -0.59 27.50
N ALA A 303 -4.14 -1.29 26.63
CA ALA A 303 -5.37 -0.79 26.03
C ALA A 303 -6.47 -0.50 27.08
N ALA A 304 -6.62 -1.37 28.08
CA ALA A 304 -7.61 -1.22 29.15
C ALA A 304 -7.25 -0.08 30.13
N SER A 305 -5.97 0.22 30.31
CA SER A 305 -5.49 1.33 31.16
C SER A 305 -5.67 2.73 30.56
N GLN A 306 -6.35 2.85 29.41
CA GLN A 306 -6.66 4.14 28.81
C GLN A 306 -7.93 4.71 29.45
N PRO A 307 -7.89 5.90 30.08
CA PRO A 307 -9.12 6.58 30.44
C PRO A 307 -9.94 6.87 29.18
N GLU A 308 -11.24 6.61 29.25
CA GLU A 308 -12.20 6.49 28.15
C GLU A 308 -12.34 7.76 27.27
N ALA A 309 -11.62 8.84 27.58
CA ALA A 309 -11.63 10.10 26.85
C ALA A 309 -10.86 10.08 25.50
N ALA A 310 -10.18 8.99 25.12
CA ALA A 310 -9.39 8.94 23.88
C ALA A 310 -9.86 7.88 22.86
N VAL A 311 -10.79 6.99 23.21
CA VAL A 311 -11.37 6.01 22.25
C VAL A 311 -12.56 6.63 21.53
N ALA A 312 -12.33 7.76 20.86
CA ALA A 312 -13.23 8.21 19.80
C ALA A 312 -13.03 7.29 18.58
N PRO A 313 -14.09 6.69 18.01
CA PRO A 313 -13.96 5.70 16.95
C PRO A 313 -13.49 6.37 15.66
N ASP A 314 -12.21 6.24 15.28
CA ASP A 314 -11.69 6.52 13.91
C ASP A 314 -12.35 7.76 13.25
N ALA A 315 -12.53 8.84 14.00
CA ALA A 315 -13.23 10.05 13.56
C ALA A 315 -12.28 10.91 12.72
N ALA A 316 -12.06 10.48 11.48
CA ALA A 316 -11.49 11.30 10.40
C ALA A 316 -12.53 11.59 9.30
N TYR A 317 -13.81 11.34 9.58
CA TYR A 317 -14.91 11.65 8.68
C TYR A 317 -15.99 12.36 9.48
N LEU A 318 -15.99 13.70 9.37
CA LEU A 318 -16.97 14.64 9.91
C LEU A 318 -16.94 14.88 11.42
N GLN A 319 -15.99 15.71 11.88
CA GLN A 319 -16.27 16.66 12.96
C GLN A 319 -15.78 18.05 12.50
N PRO A 320 -16.58 19.11 12.68
CA PRO A 320 -16.12 20.48 12.42
C PRO A 320 -15.00 20.79 13.42
N ALA A 321 -13.84 21.19 12.89
CA ALA A 321 -12.88 21.94 13.67
C ALA A 321 -13.46 23.35 13.88
N ASP A 322 -13.29 23.87 15.10
CA ASP A 322 -13.71 25.19 15.59
C ASP A 322 -15.18 25.25 16.04
N ALA A 323 -15.45 24.72 17.24
CA ALA A 323 -16.47 25.32 18.09
C ALA A 323 -15.90 26.66 18.54
N VAL A 324 -16.42 27.74 17.96
CA VAL A 324 -16.20 29.11 18.42
C VAL A 324 -16.61 29.16 19.90
N GLU A 325 -15.68 29.54 20.76
CA GLU A 325 -15.99 29.95 22.13
C GLU A 325 -17.04 31.06 22.07
N VAL A 326 -18.26 30.76 22.51
CA VAL A 326 -19.23 31.78 22.89
C VAL A 326 -18.76 32.30 24.25
N PRO A 327 -18.38 33.58 24.41
CA PRO A 327 -18.04 34.09 25.72
C PRO A 327 -19.31 34.11 26.58
N ALA A 328 -19.19 33.60 27.80
CA ALA A 328 -20.22 33.70 28.81
C ALA A 328 -20.54 35.18 29.10
N ALA A 329 -21.74 35.62 28.76
CA ALA A 329 -22.27 36.90 29.21
C ALA A 329 -22.84 36.74 30.63
N ALA A 330 -22.22 37.44 31.59
CA ALA A 330 -22.77 37.67 32.92
C ALA A 330 -24.02 38.58 32.84
N PRO A 331 -25.00 38.44 33.76
CA PRO A 331 -26.21 39.25 33.73
C PRO A 331 -25.98 40.59 34.43
N ALA A 332 -26.32 41.69 33.78
CA ALA A 332 -26.38 43.01 34.40
C ALA A 332 -27.63 43.77 33.93
N GLY A 333 -28.49 44.10 34.90
CA GLY A 333 -29.21 45.37 35.00
C GLY A 333 -30.33 45.71 33.99
N LEU A 334 -31.57 45.60 34.49
CA LEU A 334 -32.76 46.48 34.32
C LEU A 334 -32.54 47.91 33.76
N PRO A 335 -33.57 48.64 33.21
CA PRO A 335 -34.91 48.79 33.85
C PRO A 335 -36.19 49.01 32.99
N ALA A 336 -37.35 48.80 33.66
CA ALA A 336 -38.64 49.55 33.65
C ALA A 336 -39.38 49.82 32.31
N ALA A 337 -40.72 49.85 32.15
CA ALA A 337 -41.97 49.69 32.92
C ALA A 337 -43.11 49.54 31.85
N VAL A 338 -44.35 49.05 32.08
CA VAL A 338 -45.55 49.74 32.60
C VAL A 338 -46.80 48.84 32.30
N ALA A 339 -47.73 48.76 33.27
CA ALA A 339 -49.20 48.47 33.23
C ALA A 339 -49.75 47.22 32.50
N ALA A 340 -50.44 46.25 33.13
CA ALA A 340 -51.72 46.24 33.87
C ALA A 340 -52.99 46.06 32.98
N HIS A 341 -53.62 44.88 33.02
CA HIS A 341 -55.10 44.74 33.14
C HIS A 341 -55.53 43.30 33.52
N VAL A 342 -56.53 43.24 34.40
CA VAL A 342 -57.22 42.05 34.95
C VAL A 342 -58.70 42.12 34.45
N PRO A 343 -59.64 41.20 34.81
CA PRO A 343 -60.28 40.07 34.09
C PRO A 343 -61.79 40.36 33.79
N PRO A 344 -62.84 39.48 33.96
CA PRO A 344 -63.01 38.00 34.00
C PRO A 344 -64.26 37.44 33.21
N ALA A 345 -64.51 36.11 33.32
CA ALA A 345 -65.80 35.45 33.70
C ALA A 345 -66.49 34.40 32.75
N ALA A 346 -66.83 33.26 33.39
CA ALA A 346 -68.09 32.45 33.36
C ALA A 346 -68.47 31.45 32.21
N ASP A 347 -68.32 30.13 32.49
CA ASP A 347 -69.30 29.00 32.61
C ASP A 347 -70.74 29.04 31.97
N PRO A 348 -71.51 27.92 31.86
CA PRO A 348 -71.25 26.52 31.43
C PRO A 348 -72.46 25.83 30.65
N ALA A 349 -72.49 24.47 30.56
CA ALA A 349 -73.60 23.52 30.23
C ALA A 349 -73.78 23.01 28.77
N ALA A 350 -74.24 21.79 28.40
CA ALA A 350 -74.47 20.45 29.01
C ALA A 350 -74.92 19.44 27.89
N GLY A 351 -74.78 18.10 28.10
CA GLY A 351 -75.56 17.02 27.41
C GLY A 351 -74.75 15.85 26.77
N VAL A 352 -74.38 14.76 27.48
CA VAL A 352 -75.04 13.41 27.63
C VAL A 352 -75.08 12.57 26.32
N THR A 353 -74.35 11.45 26.16
CA THR A 353 -74.75 10.03 26.49
C THR A 353 -73.56 9.05 26.66
N ALA A 354 -73.75 7.99 27.46
CA ALA A 354 -72.78 6.97 27.94
C ALA A 354 -72.95 5.59 27.19
N PRO A 355 -72.40 4.41 27.62
CA PRO A 355 -71.46 4.08 28.72
C PRO A 355 -70.37 2.96 28.49
N ALA A 356 -69.43 2.91 29.47
CA ALA A 356 -68.71 1.77 30.12
C ALA A 356 -67.68 0.91 29.33
N VAL A 357 -66.49 0.51 29.84
CA VAL A 357 -66.10 -0.08 31.15
C VAL A 357 -64.59 0.08 31.47
N ALA A 358 -64.26 0.38 32.75
CA ALA A 358 -63.05 0.09 33.59
C ALA A 358 -61.63 0.54 33.16
N ALA A 359 -60.70 0.99 34.02
CA ALA A 359 -60.65 1.24 35.47
C ALA A 359 -59.40 2.11 35.83
N ALA A 360 -59.55 2.93 36.88
CA ALA A 360 -58.60 3.38 37.92
C ALA A 360 -57.25 4.01 37.48
N SER A 361 -57.11 5.35 37.46
CA SER A 361 -56.95 6.33 38.57
C SER A 361 -55.51 6.45 39.14
N THR A 362 -54.79 7.48 38.65
CA THR A 362 -54.27 8.68 39.37
C THR A 362 -54.12 8.67 40.92
N PRO A 363 -53.45 9.67 41.57
CA PRO A 363 -52.50 10.69 41.11
C PRO A 363 -51.36 11.06 42.14
N THR A 364 -50.51 12.01 41.72
CA THR A 364 -49.81 13.11 42.44
C THR A 364 -49.54 13.08 43.96
N ALA A 365 -48.33 13.55 44.32
CA ALA A 365 -48.06 14.26 45.57
C ALA A 365 -47.08 15.44 45.33
N PRO A 366 -47.25 16.56 46.04
CA PRO A 366 -46.13 17.40 46.47
C PRO A 366 -46.18 17.71 47.98
N GLU A 367 -45.04 17.77 48.67
CA GLU A 367 -44.70 18.74 49.75
C GLU A 367 -43.40 18.37 50.50
N ALA A 368 -42.93 19.29 51.35
CA ALA A 368 -41.55 19.58 51.72
C ALA A 368 -41.06 18.97 53.07
N VAL A 369 -39.75 18.64 53.12
CA VAL A 369 -38.67 18.92 54.13
C VAL A 369 -39.07 18.97 55.64
N PRO A 370 -38.37 18.25 56.59
CA PRO A 370 -37.06 18.69 57.10
C PRO A 370 -36.03 17.67 57.68
N SER A 371 -34.78 18.17 57.70
CA SER A 371 -33.67 17.98 58.68
C SER A 371 -33.04 16.61 59.02
N ALA A 372 -31.73 16.54 58.71
CA ALA A 372 -30.57 16.16 59.55
C ALA A 372 -30.51 14.81 60.32
N GLY A 373 -29.42 14.07 60.08
CA GLY A 373 -28.69 13.33 61.11
C GLY A 373 -28.51 11.81 60.91
N ALA A 374 -27.24 11.39 60.96
CA ALA A 374 -26.72 10.06 61.32
C ALA A 374 -26.74 8.91 60.30
N ASP A 375 -25.52 8.61 59.81
CA ASP A 375 -24.88 7.31 59.58
C ASP A 375 -25.75 6.05 59.52
N VAL A 376 -25.94 5.53 58.29
CA VAL A 376 -26.19 4.11 58.03
C VAL A 376 -25.42 3.70 56.77
N GLU A 377 -24.45 2.79 56.91
CA GLU A 377 -23.79 2.11 55.78
C GLU A 377 -24.82 1.42 54.87
N PRO A 378 -24.85 1.67 53.56
CA PRO A 378 -25.64 0.86 52.66
C PRO A 378 -24.84 -0.38 52.24
N VAL A 379 -25.28 -1.52 52.75
CA VAL A 379 -25.14 -2.86 52.14
C VAL A 379 -25.24 -2.74 50.61
N PRO A 380 -24.34 -3.33 49.82
CA PRO A 380 -24.41 -3.23 48.37
C PRO A 380 -25.65 -3.98 47.88
N VAL A 381 -26.67 -3.22 47.51
CA VAL A 381 -27.82 -3.72 46.76
C VAL A 381 -27.28 -4.31 45.46
N ILE A 382 -27.39 -5.63 45.33
CA ILE A 382 -27.13 -6.33 44.07
C ILE A 382 -28.18 -5.86 43.07
N GLN A 383 -27.85 -4.82 42.30
CA GLN A 383 -28.57 -4.46 41.09
C GLN A 383 -28.36 -5.60 40.08
N LEU A 384 -29.31 -6.53 40.03
CA LEU A 384 -29.56 -7.41 38.88
C LEU A 384 -30.15 -6.58 37.72
N GLY A 385 -29.45 -5.53 37.30
CA GLY A 385 -29.61 -4.99 35.94
C GLY A 385 -28.89 -5.93 34.97
N PRO A 386 -29.33 -6.05 33.71
CA PRO A 386 -28.56 -6.80 32.72
C PRO A 386 -27.17 -6.16 32.67
N GLN A 387 -26.18 -6.88 33.21
CA GLN A 387 -24.79 -6.52 33.00
C GLN A 387 -24.58 -6.56 31.50
N THR A 388 -24.62 -5.38 30.88
CA THR A 388 -24.07 -5.17 29.57
C THR A 388 -22.58 -5.40 29.76
N THR A 389 -22.19 -6.68 29.71
CA THR A 389 -20.81 -7.07 29.49
C THR A 389 -20.44 -6.37 28.19
N HIS A 390 -19.82 -5.19 28.32
CA HIS A 390 -19.11 -4.55 27.24
C HIS A 390 -18.09 -5.60 26.80
N ARG A 391 -18.44 -6.43 25.80
CA ARG A 391 -17.50 -7.31 25.14
C ARG A 391 -16.46 -6.37 24.56
N THR A 392 -15.36 -6.19 25.29
CA THR A 392 -14.21 -5.43 24.83
C THR A 392 -13.70 -6.14 23.58
N HIS A 393 -14.09 -5.62 22.42
CA HIS A 393 -13.70 -6.17 21.14
C HIS A 393 -12.17 -6.21 21.10
N THR A 394 -11.59 -7.40 20.93
CA THR A 394 -10.13 -7.52 20.92
C THR A 394 -9.56 -6.55 19.86
N PRO A 395 -8.57 -5.72 20.21
CA PRO A 395 -7.99 -4.78 19.27
C PRO A 395 -7.38 -5.50 18.05
N TRP A 396 -7.43 -4.86 16.88
CA TRP A 396 -7.05 -5.50 15.62
C TRP A 396 -5.59 -5.88 15.53
N TYR A 397 -4.70 -5.08 16.12
CA TYR A 397 -3.26 -5.35 16.11
C TYR A 397 -2.92 -6.56 16.98
N VAL A 398 -3.69 -6.78 18.06
CA VAL A 398 -3.60 -8.01 18.87
C VAL A 398 -4.13 -9.21 18.09
N GLN A 399 -5.25 -9.05 17.38
CA GLN A 399 -5.78 -10.11 16.51
C GLN A 399 -4.81 -10.44 15.37
N GLY A 400 -4.18 -9.43 14.76
CA GLY A 400 -3.18 -9.60 13.70
C GLY A 400 -1.95 -10.34 14.20
N LEU A 401 -1.40 -9.94 15.35
CA LEU A 401 -0.26 -10.61 15.98
C LEU A 401 -0.56 -12.10 16.26
N LEU A 402 -1.73 -12.37 16.87
CA LEU A 402 -2.17 -13.73 17.18
C LEU A 402 -2.52 -14.56 15.94
N ALA A 403 -2.99 -13.94 14.86
CA ALA A 403 -3.27 -14.63 13.60
C ALA A 403 -1.97 -14.98 12.87
N LEU A 404 -0.99 -14.07 12.87
CA LEU A 404 0.33 -14.29 12.29
C LEU A 404 1.07 -15.40 13.04
N SER A 405 1.04 -15.38 14.39
CA SER A 405 1.63 -16.45 15.19
C SER A 405 0.98 -17.80 14.93
N ALA A 406 -0.36 -17.85 14.84
CA ALA A 406 -1.07 -19.09 14.54
C ALA A 406 -0.68 -19.66 13.17
N TRP A 407 -0.54 -18.80 12.15
CA TRP A 407 -0.15 -19.25 10.81
C TRP A 407 1.30 -19.79 10.81
N PHE A 408 2.27 -19.06 11.35
CA PHE A 408 3.65 -19.56 11.41
C PHE A 408 3.78 -20.81 12.29
N ALA A 409 3.01 -20.91 13.38
CA ALA A 409 2.96 -22.12 14.20
C ALA A 409 2.37 -23.32 13.43
N THR A 410 1.33 -23.11 12.60
CA THR A 410 0.84 -24.13 11.66
C THR A 410 1.95 -24.56 10.70
N THR A 411 2.70 -23.62 10.12
CA THR A 411 3.81 -23.96 9.21
C THR A 411 4.87 -24.80 9.91
N LEU A 412 5.31 -24.41 11.10
CA LEU A 412 6.28 -25.19 11.89
C LEU A 412 5.74 -26.58 12.23
N LEU A 413 4.47 -26.68 12.62
CA LEU A 413 3.82 -27.96 12.90
C LEU A 413 3.73 -28.84 11.65
N LEU A 414 3.41 -28.28 10.48
CA LEU A 414 3.39 -29.01 9.21
C LEU A 414 4.79 -29.48 8.81
N VAL A 415 5.81 -28.63 8.94
CA VAL A 415 7.21 -29.02 8.70
C VAL A 415 7.57 -30.21 9.60
N PHE A 416 7.23 -30.13 10.88
CA PHE A 416 7.40 -31.23 11.82
C PHE A 416 6.72 -32.52 11.37
N LEU A 417 5.41 -32.48 11.11
CA LEU A 417 4.61 -33.66 10.76
C LEU A 417 5.08 -34.31 9.44
N LEU A 418 5.47 -33.51 8.45
CA LEU A 418 5.89 -34.00 7.14
C LEU A 418 7.33 -34.51 7.15
N ALA A 419 8.27 -33.83 7.82
CA ALA A 419 9.68 -34.24 7.80
C ALA A 419 10.08 -35.22 8.92
N SER A 420 9.21 -35.45 9.93
CA SER A 420 9.44 -36.48 10.97
C SER A 420 9.20 -37.92 10.51
N GLY A 421 8.60 -38.14 9.33
CA GLY A 421 8.18 -39.46 8.89
C GLY A 421 6.88 -39.97 9.54
N ILE A 422 6.22 -39.17 10.39
CA ILE A 422 4.91 -39.50 11.00
C ILE A 422 3.82 -39.64 9.92
N VAL A 423 3.97 -38.92 8.81
CA VAL A 423 3.06 -38.96 7.66
C VAL A 423 3.78 -39.66 6.49
N PRO A 424 3.90 -41.00 6.51
CA PRO A 424 4.65 -41.73 5.48
C PRO A 424 3.87 -41.85 4.15
N SER A 425 2.56 -41.61 4.18
CA SER A 425 1.68 -41.73 3.02
C SER A 425 0.59 -40.66 3.01
N THR A 426 0.00 -40.43 1.84
CA THR A 426 -1.16 -39.54 1.64
C THR A 426 -2.39 -40.00 2.42
N SER A 427 -2.63 -41.31 2.52
CA SER A 427 -3.69 -41.88 3.37
C SER A 427 -3.46 -41.59 4.85
N ALA A 428 -2.21 -41.67 5.32
CA ALA A 428 -1.86 -41.28 6.68
C ALA A 428 -2.09 -39.77 6.90
N ALA A 429 -1.78 -38.93 5.91
CA ALA A 429 -2.05 -37.48 5.96
C ALA A 429 -3.55 -37.20 6.12
N LEU A 430 -4.41 -37.93 5.39
CA LEU A 430 -5.86 -37.79 5.49
C LEU A 430 -6.38 -38.16 6.88
N VAL A 431 -6.00 -39.33 7.39
CA VAL A 431 -6.46 -39.82 8.71
C VAL A 431 -5.96 -38.91 9.82
N LEU A 432 -4.66 -38.60 9.83
CA LEU A 432 -4.07 -37.70 10.83
C LEU A 432 -4.69 -36.30 10.72
N GLY A 433 -4.92 -35.81 9.50
CA GLY A 433 -5.54 -34.52 9.28
C GLY A 433 -6.95 -34.42 9.86
N LEU A 434 -7.78 -35.47 9.70
CA LEU A 434 -9.11 -35.54 10.32
C LEU A 434 -9.03 -35.58 11.84
N VAL A 435 -8.11 -36.37 12.40
CA VAL A 435 -7.89 -36.45 13.85
C VAL A 435 -7.47 -35.09 14.40
N LEU A 436 -6.54 -34.39 13.76
CA LEU A 436 -6.09 -33.06 14.15
C LEU A 436 -7.19 -32.00 14.04
N CYS A 437 -8.08 -32.08 13.04
CA CYS A 437 -9.27 -31.22 12.95
C CYS A 437 -10.19 -31.41 14.16
N VAL A 438 -10.54 -32.66 14.48
CA VAL A 438 -11.43 -32.98 15.60
C VAL A 438 -10.80 -32.57 16.93
N ALA A 439 -9.55 -32.95 17.17
CA ALA A 439 -8.82 -32.61 18.38
C ALA A 439 -8.67 -31.09 18.54
N GLY A 440 -8.28 -30.38 17.46
CA GLY A 440 -8.13 -28.93 17.48
C GLY A 440 -9.45 -28.22 17.79
N VAL A 441 -10.57 -28.62 17.19
CA VAL A 441 -11.88 -28.04 17.50
C VAL A 441 -12.33 -28.35 18.93
N ALA A 442 -12.11 -29.58 19.41
CA ALA A 442 -12.45 -29.97 20.77
C ALA A 442 -11.66 -29.14 21.82
N VAL A 443 -10.35 -29.00 21.63
CA VAL A 443 -9.50 -28.17 22.49
C VAL A 443 -9.93 -26.71 22.41
N ALA A 444 -10.20 -26.17 21.22
CA ALA A 444 -10.63 -24.77 21.06
C ALA A 444 -11.91 -24.44 21.86
N ARG A 445 -12.85 -25.39 21.93
CA ARG A 445 -14.13 -25.23 22.65
C ARG A 445 -13.98 -25.28 24.16
N ASN A 446 -13.04 -26.09 24.66
CA ASN A 446 -12.87 -26.31 26.09
C ASN A 446 -11.79 -25.40 26.71
N ALA A 447 -10.86 -24.89 25.90
CA ALA A 447 -9.76 -24.06 26.35
C ALA A 447 -10.21 -22.65 26.79
N GLN A 448 -9.97 -22.34 28.06
CA GLN A 448 -10.14 -21.00 28.64
C GLN A 448 -8.88 -20.12 28.42
N GLN A 449 -7.70 -20.72 28.39
CA GLN A 449 -6.44 -19.97 28.24
C GLN A 449 -6.10 -19.71 26.77
N LEU A 450 -5.60 -18.51 26.47
CA LEU A 450 -5.27 -18.06 25.10
C LEU A 450 -4.20 -18.94 24.41
N PHE A 451 -3.25 -19.49 25.16
CA PHE A 451 -2.22 -20.38 24.62
C PHE A 451 -2.82 -21.66 24.04
N TRP A 452 -3.66 -22.36 24.81
CA TRP A 452 -4.34 -23.57 24.33
C TRP A 452 -5.26 -23.31 23.14
N ARG A 453 -5.86 -22.11 23.03
CA ARG A 453 -6.62 -21.69 21.84
C ARG A 453 -5.73 -21.48 20.60
N GLN A 454 -4.51 -20.97 20.77
CA GLN A 454 -3.53 -20.86 19.68
C GLN A 454 -3.07 -22.24 19.21
N CYS A 455 -2.72 -23.14 20.15
CA CYS A 455 -2.38 -24.53 19.82
C CYS A 455 -3.53 -25.22 19.08
N ALA A 456 -4.77 -25.07 19.58
CA ALA A 456 -5.96 -25.62 18.95
C ALA A 456 -6.18 -25.10 17.52
N THR A 457 -5.94 -23.81 17.29
CA THR A 457 -6.02 -23.20 15.96
C THR A 457 -4.96 -23.78 15.03
N ALA A 458 -3.70 -23.89 15.50
CA ALA A 458 -2.61 -24.45 14.72
C ALA A 458 -2.85 -25.93 14.36
N LEU A 459 -3.33 -26.73 15.31
CA LEU A 459 -3.70 -28.14 15.11
C LEU A 459 -4.84 -28.30 14.10
N ALA A 460 -5.96 -27.60 14.30
CA ALA A 460 -7.11 -27.72 13.42
C ALA A 460 -6.79 -27.26 11.99
N PHE A 461 -6.03 -26.18 11.83
CA PHE A 461 -5.66 -25.68 10.51
C PHE A 461 -4.62 -26.58 9.82
N SER A 462 -3.63 -27.10 10.55
CA SER A 462 -2.71 -28.12 10.01
C SER A 462 -3.48 -29.37 9.57
N GLY A 463 -4.49 -29.76 10.35
CA GLY A 463 -5.40 -30.86 10.00
C GLY A 463 -6.13 -30.62 8.69
N LEU A 464 -6.70 -29.42 8.48
CA LEU A 464 -7.36 -29.07 7.22
C LEU A 464 -6.40 -29.13 6.02
N ILE A 465 -5.15 -28.68 6.20
CA ILE A 465 -4.13 -28.74 5.14
C ILE A 465 -3.73 -30.19 4.85
N LEU A 466 -3.52 -31.02 5.87
CA LEU A 466 -3.17 -32.44 5.69
C LEU A 466 -4.31 -33.24 5.05
N VAL A 467 -5.57 -32.94 5.35
CA VAL A 467 -6.71 -33.54 4.63
C VAL A 467 -6.69 -33.13 3.16
N ALA A 468 -6.42 -31.86 2.86
CA ALA A 468 -6.30 -31.40 1.47
C ALA A 468 -5.17 -32.11 0.73
N VAL A 469 -4.01 -32.30 1.37
CA VAL A 469 -2.89 -33.09 0.83
C VAL A 469 -3.29 -34.56 0.63
N GLY A 470 -3.94 -35.19 1.60
CA GLY A 470 -4.36 -36.58 1.51
C GLY A 470 -5.38 -36.84 0.39
N LEU A 471 -6.26 -35.87 0.13
CA LEU A 471 -7.24 -35.93 -0.95
C LEU A 471 -6.69 -35.58 -2.34
N SER A 472 -5.45 -35.04 -2.43
CA SER A 472 -4.87 -34.55 -3.68
C SER A 472 -4.65 -35.65 -4.73
N ILE A 473 -4.44 -36.89 -4.30
CA ILE A 473 -4.17 -38.05 -5.17
C ILE A 473 -5.43 -38.85 -5.55
N THR A 474 -6.62 -38.38 -5.16
CA THR A 474 -7.88 -39.10 -5.45
C THR A 474 -8.27 -38.88 -6.92
N ASN A 475 -8.82 -39.92 -7.57
CA ASN A 475 -9.24 -39.87 -8.98
C ASN A 475 -10.33 -38.81 -9.30
N SER A 476 -10.93 -38.16 -8.30
CA SER A 476 -11.95 -37.12 -8.47
C SER A 476 -11.57 -35.82 -7.75
N PRO A 477 -10.98 -34.84 -8.46
CA PRO A 477 -10.71 -33.50 -7.93
C PRO A 477 -11.95 -32.79 -7.38
N THR A 478 -13.08 -32.93 -8.07
CA THR A 478 -14.36 -32.36 -7.66
C THR A 478 -14.84 -32.95 -6.33
N GLY A 479 -14.73 -34.27 -6.17
CA GLY A 479 -15.04 -34.96 -4.91
C GLY A 479 -14.14 -34.49 -3.76
N SER A 480 -12.82 -34.42 -4.01
CA SER A 480 -11.85 -33.89 -3.05
C SER A 480 -12.17 -32.45 -2.62
N ALA A 481 -12.49 -31.58 -3.58
CA ALA A 481 -12.84 -30.19 -3.31
C ALA A 481 -14.12 -30.06 -2.49
N LEU A 482 -15.16 -30.85 -2.80
CA LEU A 482 -16.40 -30.88 -2.02
C LEU A 482 -16.15 -31.34 -0.58
N LEU A 483 -15.33 -32.37 -0.38
CA LEU A 483 -14.97 -32.86 0.95
C LEU A 483 -14.18 -31.81 1.75
N ILE A 484 -13.21 -31.14 1.13
CA ILE A 484 -12.46 -30.03 1.76
C ILE A 484 -13.42 -28.89 2.12
N LEU A 485 -14.34 -28.52 1.21
CA LEU A 485 -15.32 -27.46 1.45
C LEU A 485 -16.24 -27.80 2.63
N VAL A 486 -16.77 -29.02 2.67
CA VAL A 486 -17.63 -29.50 3.76
C VAL A 486 -16.87 -29.53 5.07
N LEU A 487 -15.68 -30.12 5.11
CA LEU A 487 -14.87 -30.19 6.33
C LEU A 487 -14.50 -28.79 6.83
N ALA A 488 -14.04 -27.90 5.94
CA ALA A 488 -13.73 -26.53 6.30
C ALA A 488 -14.96 -25.77 6.81
N ALA A 489 -16.14 -25.98 6.23
CA ALA A 489 -17.40 -25.41 6.70
C ALA A 489 -17.80 -25.96 8.08
N VAL A 490 -17.61 -27.26 8.33
CA VAL A 490 -17.84 -27.88 9.66
C VAL A 490 -16.90 -27.26 10.69
N VAL A 491 -15.59 -27.21 10.43
CA VAL A 491 -14.62 -26.57 11.33
C VAL A 491 -14.98 -25.09 11.54
N TYR A 492 -15.39 -24.37 10.49
CA TYR A 492 -15.81 -22.97 10.57
C TYR A 492 -17.00 -22.76 11.53
N VAL A 493 -18.05 -23.58 11.40
CA VAL A 493 -19.24 -23.50 12.24
C VAL A 493 -18.91 -23.88 13.69
N LEU A 494 -18.07 -24.91 13.87
CA LEU A 494 -17.74 -25.41 15.20
C LEU A 494 -16.72 -24.53 15.95
N ALA A 495 -15.89 -23.78 15.22
CA ALA A 495 -14.82 -22.95 15.77
C ALA A 495 -15.37 -21.82 16.68
N PRO A 496 -14.87 -21.70 17.93
CA PRO A 496 -15.20 -20.59 18.81
C PRO A 496 -14.38 -19.33 18.53
N ASP A 497 -13.19 -19.49 17.95
CA ASP A 497 -12.24 -18.40 17.69
C ASP A 497 -12.37 -17.80 16.29
N VAL A 498 -12.23 -16.48 16.21
CA VAL A 498 -12.28 -15.71 14.96
C VAL A 498 -11.16 -16.10 13.99
N ILE A 499 -9.98 -16.46 14.51
CA ILE A 499 -8.80 -16.80 13.73
C ILE A 499 -9.01 -18.13 13.02
N LEU A 500 -9.43 -19.18 13.74
CA LEU A 500 -9.72 -20.47 13.14
C LEU A 500 -10.82 -20.37 12.08
N ARG A 501 -11.89 -19.60 12.34
CA ARG A 501 -12.91 -19.29 11.33
C ARG A 501 -12.31 -18.65 10.08
N PHE A 502 -11.44 -17.66 10.24
CA PHE A 502 -10.80 -16.99 9.11
C PHE A 502 -9.97 -17.98 8.27
N LEU A 503 -9.15 -18.81 8.92
CA LEU A 503 -8.32 -19.82 8.26
C LEU A 503 -9.16 -20.91 7.57
N SER A 504 -10.22 -21.40 8.22
CA SER A 504 -11.16 -22.34 7.59
C SER A 504 -11.88 -21.72 6.40
N ALA A 505 -12.27 -20.45 6.47
CA ALA A 505 -12.86 -19.76 5.33
C ALA A 505 -11.86 -19.58 4.16
N LEU A 506 -10.56 -19.46 4.43
CA LEU A 506 -9.54 -19.49 3.39
C LEU A 506 -9.48 -20.88 2.71
N MET A 507 -9.60 -21.97 3.47
CA MET A 507 -9.74 -23.32 2.92
C MET A 507 -11.02 -23.50 2.10
N MET A 508 -12.14 -22.88 2.52
CA MET A 508 -13.36 -22.87 1.71
C MET A 508 -13.15 -22.13 0.39
N ALA A 509 -12.44 -21.00 0.40
CA ALA A 509 -12.12 -20.26 -0.82
C ALA A 509 -11.20 -21.07 -1.74
N MET A 510 -10.22 -21.79 -1.19
CA MET A 510 -9.36 -22.73 -1.94
C MET A 510 -10.18 -23.88 -2.55
N ALA A 511 -11.10 -24.47 -1.79
CA ALA A 511 -11.95 -25.55 -2.30
C ALA A 511 -12.88 -25.07 -3.43
N LEU A 512 -13.44 -23.86 -3.30
CA LEU A 512 -14.23 -23.24 -4.37
C LEU A 512 -13.38 -22.93 -5.61
N PHE A 513 -12.12 -22.53 -5.42
CA PHE A 513 -11.17 -22.36 -6.52
C PHE A 513 -10.96 -23.68 -7.28
N ILE A 514 -10.74 -24.78 -6.56
CA ILE A 514 -10.58 -26.12 -7.16
C ILE A 514 -11.86 -26.48 -7.95
N LEU A 515 -13.06 -26.27 -7.38
CA LEU A 515 -14.33 -26.53 -8.07
C LEU A 515 -14.53 -25.72 -9.35
N THR A 516 -14.13 -24.45 -9.37
CA THR A 516 -14.22 -23.62 -10.58
C THR A 516 -13.19 -23.99 -11.66
N THR A 517 -12.10 -24.67 -11.27
CA THR A 517 -11.03 -25.08 -12.18
C THR A 517 -11.35 -26.41 -12.87
N PHE A 518 -11.87 -27.38 -12.11
CA PHE A 518 -12.14 -28.75 -12.58
C PHE A 518 -13.55 -28.97 -13.14
N SER A 519 -14.29 -27.89 -13.41
CA SER A 519 -15.53 -27.95 -14.21
C SER A 519 -15.26 -28.01 -15.73
N ALA A 520 -14.00 -27.90 -16.15
CA ALA A 520 -13.55 -28.09 -17.52
C ALA A 520 -12.84 -29.46 -17.64
N ASP A 521 -13.25 -30.25 -18.63
CA ASP A 521 -12.90 -31.65 -18.87
C ASP A 521 -11.42 -31.86 -19.26
N THR A 522 -10.48 -31.58 -18.35
CA THR A 522 -9.02 -31.67 -18.62
C THR A 522 -8.27 -32.24 -17.41
N GLN A 523 -8.13 -33.57 -17.37
CA GLN A 523 -7.29 -34.26 -16.38
C GLN A 523 -5.78 -33.94 -16.54
N ASP A 524 -5.33 -33.55 -17.73
CA ASP A 524 -3.91 -33.24 -18.02
C ASP A 524 -3.39 -31.93 -17.40
N LEU A 525 -4.27 -31.15 -16.77
CA LEU A 525 -3.94 -29.91 -16.08
C LEU A 525 -3.52 -30.14 -14.61
N TYR A 526 -3.78 -31.32 -14.03
CA TYR A 526 -3.43 -31.66 -12.64
C TYR A 526 -1.92 -31.75 -12.41
N ASP A 527 -1.19 -32.34 -13.35
CA ASP A 527 0.28 -32.37 -13.31
C ASP A 527 0.90 -30.98 -13.57
N HIS A 528 0.17 -30.09 -14.25
CA HIS A 528 0.56 -28.69 -14.47
C HIS A 528 0.14 -27.73 -13.33
N VAL A 529 -0.73 -28.16 -12.42
CA VAL A 529 -1.06 -27.45 -11.17
C VAL A 529 0.13 -27.49 -10.20
N LEU A 530 1.07 -28.43 -10.35
CA LEU A 530 2.31 -28.44 -9.56
C LEU A 530 3.39 -27.45 -10.08
N THR A 531 3.28 -26.91 -11.30
CA THR A 531 4.15 -25.85 -11.85
C THR A 531 3.64 -24.41 -11.52
N TRP A 532 3.05 -24.24 -10.34
CA TRP A 532 2.10 -23.19 -9.92
C TRP A 532 2.56 -21.72 -9.88
N MET A 533 3.80 -21.40 -10.30
CA MET A 533 4.35 -20.03 -10.20
C MET A 533 4.63 -19.35 -11.56
N GLY A 534 4.30 -20.00 -12.68
CA GLY A 534 4.38 -19.37 -14.01
C GLY A 534 3.12 -18.57 -14.35
N PHE A 535 3.28 -17.31 -14.77
CA PHE A 535 2.19 -16.53 -15.36
C PHE A 535 1.94 -17.01 -16.79
N ASP A 536 0.73 -17.50 -17.06
CA ASP A 536 0.24 -17.90 -18.38
C ASP A 536 -1.14 -17.26 -18.59
N VAL A 537 -1.31 -16.50 -19.67
CA VAL A 537 -2.54 -15.78 -19.99
C VAL A 537 -3.74 -16.73 -20.10
N VAL A 538 -3.52 -17.94 -20.62
CA VAL A 538 -4.59 -18.95 -20.73
C VAL A 538 -5.04 -19.36 -19.34
N ARG A 539 -4.11 -19.75 -18.47
CA ARG A 539 -4.40 -20.10 -17.06
C ARG A 539 -5.04 -18.94 -16.30
N GLY A 540 -4.58 -17.72 -16.57
CA GLY A 540 -5.15 -16.51 -15.97
C GLY A 540 -6.62 -16.31 -16.32
N LEU A 541 -7.04 -16.60 -17.55
CA LEU A 541 -8.42 -16.45 -18.02
C LEU A 541 -9.31 -17.64 -17.64
N THR A 542 -8.80 -18.88 -17.71
CA THR A 542 -9.61 -20.09 -17.54
C THR A 542 -9.70 -20.57 -16.09
N ILE A 543 -8.67 -20.33 -15.28
CA ILE A 543 -8.56 -20.86 -13.90
C ILE A 543 -8.76 -19.75 -12.88
N TRP A 544 -7.91 -18.72 -12.94
CA TRP A 544 -7.81 -17.72 -11.87
C TRP A 544 -8.96 -16.71 -11.90
N LEU A 545 -9.40 -16.30 -13.10
CA LEU A 545 -10.49 -15.33 -13.27
C LEU A 545 -11.84 -15.83 -12.67
N PRO A 546 -12.35 -17.03 -13.00
CA PRO A 546 -13.59 -17.55 -12.40
C PRO A 546 -13.54 -17.57 -10.87
N ALA A 547 -12.45 -18.13 -10.32
CA ALA A 547 -12.31 -18.31 -8.88
C ALA A 547 -12.24 -16.97 -8.13
N CYS A 548 -11.44 -16.02 -8.63
CA CYS A 548 -11.31 -14.72 -7.97
C CYS A 548 -12.61 -13.91 -8.06
N VAL A 549 -13.34 -13.99 -9.18
CA VAL A 549 -14.65 -13.34 -9.36
C VAL A 549 -15.67 -13.94 -8.39
N CYS A 550 -15.79 -15.27 -8.33
CA CYS A 550 -16.66 -15.94 -7.37
C CYS A 550 -16.35 -15.53 -5.92
N ALA A 551 -15.07 -15.54 -5.54
CA ALA A 551 -14.65 -15.09 -4.21
C ALA A 551 -15.01 -13.61 -3.95
N ALA A 552 -14.85 -12.73 -4.94
CA ALA A 552 -15.17 -11.31 -4.81
C ALA A 552 -16.67 -11.07 -4.61
N TRP A 553 -17.52 -11.76 -5.39
CA TRP A 553 -18.97 -11.68 -5.24
C TRP A 553 -19.44 -12.25 -3.90
N LEU A 554 -18.87 -13.38 -3.46
CA LEU A 554 -19.18 -13.97 -2.14
C LEU A 554 -18.75 -13.05 -0.99
N ALA A 555 -17.57 -12.43 -1.07
CA ALA A 555 -17.11 -11.45 -0.08
C ALA A 555 -18.05 -10.23 -0.02
N ALA A 556 -18.40 -9.65 -1.18
CA ALA A 556 -19.32 -8.53 -1.26
C ALA A 556 -20.70 -8.87 -0.68
N ALA A 557 -21.24 -10.05 -1.02
CA ALA A 557 -22.48 -10.56 -0.46
C ALA A 557 -22.40 -10.75 1.05
N ALA A 558 -21.31 -11.34 1.56
CA ALA A 558 -21.09 -11.54 2.99
C ALA A 558 -21.02 -10.22 3.77
N PHE A 559 -20.32 -9.19 3.24
CA PHE A 559 -20.30 -7.86 3.86
C PHE A 559 -21.68 -7.20 3.87
N LEU A 560 -22.45 -7.30 2.78
CA LEU A 560 -23.76 -6.68 2.66
C LEU A 560 -24.84 -7.39 3.50
N THR A 561 -24.82 -8.72 3.58
CA THR A 561 -25.77 -9.54 4.35
C THR A 561 -25.52 -9.44 5.85
N ARG A 562 -24.25 -9.37 6.27
CA ARG A 562 -23.87 -9.19 7.67
C ARG A 562 -24.59 -8.02 8.34
N GLU A 563 -24.71 -6.89 7.66
CA GLU A 563 -25.36 -5.70 8.22
C GLU A 563 -26.88 -5.86 8.40
N ARG A 564 -27.50 -6.85 7.75
CA ARG A 564 -28.91 -7.23 7.96
C ARG A 564 -29.10 -8.22 9.11
N MET A 565 -28.04 -8.87 9.56
CA MET A 565 -28.13 -9.92 10.58
C MET A 565 -28.12 -9.36 12.01
N ALA A 566 -28.79 -10.09 12.92
CA ALA A 566 -28.71 -9.87 14.36
C ALA A 566 -27.25 -9.94 14.85
N VAL A 567 -26.94 -9.19 15.91
CA VAL A 567 -25.55 -9.00 16.41
C VAL A 567 -24.82 -10.33 16.62
N ALA A 568 -25.49 -11.35 17.17
CA ALA A 568 -24.92 -12.68 17.39
C ALA A 568 -24.41 -13.38 16.12
N ARG A 569 -25.07 -13.17 14.97
CA ARG A 569 -24.66 -13.77 13.67
C ARG A 569 -23.67 -12.90 12.90
N ARG A 570 -23.43 -11.66 13.30
CA ARG A 570 -22.45 -10.77 12.63
C ARG A 570 -21.01 -11.28 12.77
N ASP A 571 -20.71 -11.92 13.90
CA ASP A 571 -19.38 -12.49 14.19
C ASP A 571 -19.14 -13.80 13.41
N LEU A 572 -20.20 -14.42 12.90
CA LEU A 572 -20.12 -15.59 12.01
C LEU A 572 -19.84 -15.23 10.56
N LEU A 573 -20.16 -14.02 10.07
CA LEU A 573 -19.88 -13.66 8.66
C LEU A 573 -18.62 -12.81 8.49
N GLN A 574 -18.11 -12.21 9.57
CA GLN A 574 -16.93 -11.36 9.47
C GLN A 574 -15.67 -12.09 8.97
N PRO A 575 -15.28 -13.24 9.55
CA PRO A 575 -14.07 -13.95 9.11
C PRO A 575 -14.21 -14.42 7.67
N LEU A 576 -15.38 -14.95 7.32
CA LEU A 576 -15.76 -15.35 5.96
C LEU A 576 -15.53 -14.22 4.95
N ALA A 577 -16.14 -13.05 5.20
CA ALA A 577 -16.07 -11.92 4.28
C ALA A 577 -14.62 -11.44 4.04
N TRP A 578 -13.80 -11.41 5.09
CA TRP A 578 -12.39 -11.04 4.98
C TRP A 578 -11.57 -12.10 4.25
N ALA A 579 -11.77 -13.39 4.55
CA ALA A 579 -11.06 -14.48 3.89
C ALA A 579 -11.35 -14.50 2.39
N PHE A 580 -12.61 -14.39 1.99
CA PHE A 580 -12.98 -14.30 0.57
C PHE A 580 -12.47 -13.02 -0.09
N SER A 581 -12.43 -11.87 0.61
CA SER A 581 -11.86 -10.64 0.03
C SER A 581 -10.36 -10.75 -0.21
N LEU A 582 -9.64 -11.46 0.68
CA LEU A 582 -8.22 -11.73 0.54
C LEU A 582 -7.98 -12.74 -0.59
N ALA A 583 -8.74 -13.84 -0.64
CA ALA A 583 -8.65 -14.85 -1.68
C ALA A 583 -8.99 -14.28 -3.07
N ALA A 584 -10.02 -13.44 -3.17
CA ALA A 584 -10.35 -12.72 -4.40
C ALA A 584 -9.18 -11.88 -4.89
N GLN A 585 -8.50 -11.18 -3.96
CA GLN A 585 -7.41 -10.31 -4.34
C GLN A 585 -6.13 -11.07 -4.71
N ALA A 586 -5.82 -12.13 -3.98
CA ALA A 586 -4.69 -13.01 -4.27
C ALA A 586 -4.89 -13.71 -5.62
N GLY A 587 -6.08 -14.26 -5.87
CA GLY A 587 -6.41 -14.90 -7.14
C GLY A 587 -6.38 -13.93 -8.33
N ALA A 588 -6.80 -12.68 -8.13
CA ALA A 588 -6.73 -11.68 -9.18
C ALA A 588 -5.29 -11.29 -9.58
N LEU A 589 -4.27 -11.61 -8.78
CA LEU A 589 -2.86 -11.36 -9.13
C LEU A 589 -2.41 -12.27 -10.27
N GLN A 590 -3.00 -13.46 -10.31
CA GLN A 590 -2.75 -14.48 -11.31
C GLN A 590 -3.81 -14.46 -12.43
N ALA A 591 -4.93 -13.75 -12.23
CA ALA A 591 -5.98 -13.63 -13.23
C ALA A 591 -5.53 -12.75 -14.40
N ALA A 592 -5.91 -13.17 -15.61
CA ALA A 592 -5.75 -12.38 -16.81
C ALA A 592 -7.10 -11.73 -17.18
N GLY A 593 -7.02 -10.63 -17.91
CA GLY A 593 -8.19 -9.95 -18.46
C GLY A 593 -7.96 -9.58 -19.92
N ALA A 594 -9.04 -9.26 -20.61
CA ALA A 594 -9.03 -8.83 -22.00
C ALA A 594 -9.72 -7.46 -22.13
N PRO A 595 -9.29 -6.59 -23.07
CA PRO A 595 -9.98 -5.34 -23.32
C PRO A 595 -11.36 -5.57 -23.97
N VAL A 596 -12.20 -4.53 -23.94
CA VAL A 596 -13.60 -4.62 -24.38
C VAL A 596 -13.78 -5.05 -25.85
N TRP A 597 -12.86 -4.66 -26.74
CA TRP A 597 -12.93 -5.02 -28.16
C TRP A 597 -12.49 -6.46 -28.45
N GLU A 598 -11.78 -7.11 -27.53
CA GLU A 598 -11.43 -8.54 -27.62
C GLU A 598 -12.54 -9.43 -27.05
N LEU A 599 -13.55 -8.87 -26.38
CA LEU A 599 -14.67 -9.64 -25.83
C LEU A 599 -15.42 -10.49 -26.88
N PRO A 600 -15.70 -10.01 -28.11
CA PRO A 600 -16.36 -10.86 -29.11
C PRO A 600 -15.49 -12.07 -29.51
N ALA A 601 -14.18 -11.87 -29.63
CA ALA A 601 -13.24 -12.96 -29.92
C ALA A 601 -13.13 -13.94 -28.74
N LEU A 602 -13.03 -13.42 -27.51
CA LEU A 602 -13.02 -14.23 -26.30
C LEU A 602 -14.34 -15.00 -26.12
N TRP A 603 -15.47 -14.41 -26.50
CA TRP A 603 -16.77 -15.08 -26.48
C TRP A 603 -16.83 -16.23 -27.47
N ALA A 604 -16.27 -16.05 -28.68
CA ALA A 604 -16.20 -17.11 -29.68
C ALA A 604 -15.27 -18.26 -29.25
N LEU A 605 -14.16 -17.96 -28.57
CA LEU A 605 -13.15 -18.94 -28.15
C LEU A 605 -13.49 -19.64 -26.82
N HIS A 606 -13.90 -18.89 -25.81
CA HIS A 606 -14.15 -19.38 -24.46
C HIS A 606 -15.22 -18.53 -23.73
N PRO A 607 -16.52 -18.75 -24.02
CA PRO A 607 -17.62 -17.98 -23.44
C PRO A 607 -17.58 -17.82 -21.90
N PRO A 608 -17.21 -18.84 -21.10
CA PRO A 608 -17.13 -18.68 -19.65
C PRO A 608 -16.19 -17.57 -19.21
N ALA A 609 -15.03 -17.41 -19.87
CA ALA A 609 -14.05 -16.38 -19.52
C ALA A 609 -14.62 -14.98 -19.77
N ALA A 610 -15.31 -14.78 -20.91
CA ALA A 610 -15.99 -13.53 -21.22
C ALA A 610 -17.10 -13.20 -20.19
N ILE A 611 -17.88 -14.20 -19.76
CA ILE A 611 -18.91 -14.04 -18.71
C ILE A 611 -18.27 -13.59 -17.39
N PHE A 612 -17.23 -14.27 -16.92
CA PHE A 612 -16.57 -13.91 -15.67
C PHE A 612 -15.91 -12.53 -15.72
N LEU A 613 -15.39 -12.12 -16.89
CA LEU A 613 -14.83 -10.79 -17.06
C LEU A 613 -15.90 -9.69 -16.96
N VAL A 614 -17.06 -9.91 -17.57
CA VAL A 614 -18.22 -9.02 -17.42
C VAL A 614 -18.69 -8.99 -15.96
N LEU A 615 -18.77 -10.14 -15.29
CA LEU A 615 -19.11 -10.20 -13.86
C LEU A 615 -18.10 -9.48 -12.97
N ALA A 616 -16.80 -9.50 -13.32
CA ALA A 616 -15.77 -8.73 -12.62
C ALA A 616 -16.04 -7.22 -12.72
N ALA A 617 -16.31 -6.73 -13.93
CA ALA A 617 -16.62 -5.32 -14.19
C ALA A 617 -17.93 -4.85 -13.54
N LEU A 618 -18.92 -5.75 -13.42
CA LEU A 618 -20.22 -5.45 -12.79
C LEU A 618 -20.20 -5.44 -11.27
N LEU A 619 -19.21 -6.04 -10.61
CA LEU A 619 -19.12 -6.09 -9.15
C LEU A 619 -19.20 -4.71 -8.47
N PRO A 620 -18.37 -3.69 -8.82
CA PRO A 620 -18.47 -2.37 -8.22
C PRO A 620 -19.83 -1.71 -8.50
N VAL A 621 -20.43 -1.95 -9.67
CA VAL A 621 -21.76 -1.45 -10.04
C VAL A 621 -22.83 -2.04 -9.12
N ALA A 622 -22.83 -3.36 -8.93
CA ALA A 622 -23.77 -4.06 -8.07
C ALA A 622 -23.65 -3.63 -6.60
N VAL A 623 -22.42 -3.47 -6.11
CA VAL A 623 -22.12 -2.93 -4.77
C VAL A 623 -22.65 -1.50 -4.64
N GLY A 624 -22.31 -0.62 -5.59
CA GLY A 624 -22.76 0.77 -5.61
C GLY A 624 -24.28 0.87 -5.60
N TRP A 625 -24.95 0.08 -6.45
CA TRP A 625 -26.40 -0.01 -6.52
C TRP A 625 -27.01 -0.49 -5.19
N ALA A 626 -26.46 -1.56 -4.59
CA ALA A 626 -26.97 -2.10 -3.32
C ALA A 626 -26.86 -1.09 -2.17
N LEU A 627 -25.78 -0.32 -2.12
CA LEU A 627 -25.58 0.73 -1.10
C LEU A 627 -26.51 1.93 -1.34
N ILE A 628 -26.64 2.38 -2.59
CA ILE A 628 -27.49 3.51 -2.97
C ILE A 628 -28.98 3.19 -2.77
N ARG A 629 -29.42 1.97 -3.13
CA ARG A 629 -30.83 1.54 -2.97
C ARG A 629 -31.29 1.61 -1.52
N ARG A 630 -30.41 1.29 -0.56
CA ARG A 630 -30.69 1.43 0.89
C ARG A 630 -30.90 2.88 1.32
N ARG A 631 -30.37 3.85 0.55
CA ARG A 631 -30.38 5.29 0.86
C ARG A 631 -31.19 6.09 -0.18
N ARG A 632 -32.09 5.44 -0.92
CA ARG A 632 -32.84 6.04 -2.03
C ARG A 632 -33.70 7.26 -1.64
N ALA A 633 -34.11 7.33 -0.37
CA ALA A 633 -34.92 8.42 0.18
C ALA A 633 -34.10 9.71 0.38
N VAL A 634 -32.78 9.60 0.57
CA VAL A 634 -31.89 10.72 0.90
C VAL A 634 -31.07 11.17 -0.33
N LEU A 635 -30.75 10.24 -1.25
CA LEU A 635 -29.87 10.52 -2.39
C LEU A 635 -30.62 11.05 -3.63
N PRO A 636 -30.16 12.16 -4.26
CA PRO A 636 -30.78 12.72 -5.46
C PRO A 636 -30.66 11.78 -6.67
N ARG A 637 -31.56 11.93 -7.66
CA ARG A 637 -31.56 11.10 -8.88
C ARG A 637 -30.22 11.11 -9.61
N SER A 638 -29.52 12.25 -9.63
CA SER A 638 -28.21 12.41 -10.27
C SER A 638 -27.15 11.48 -9.67
N LEU A 639 -27.07 11.33 -8.34
CA LEU A 639 -26.16 10.38 -7.69
C LEU A 639 -26.63 8.94 -7.88
N ARG A 640 -27.94 8.70 -7.88
CA ARG A 640 -28.51 7.35 -8.03
C ARG A 640 -28.21 6.71 -9.38
N ILE A 641 -28.15 7.51 -10.44
CA ILE A 641 -27.84 7.04 -11.81
C ILE A 641 -26.36 7.25 -12.12
N GLY A 642 -25.80 8.41 -11.77
CA GLY A 642 -24.44 8.79 -12.13
C GLY A 642 -23.37 7.90 -11.49
N VAL A 643 -23.56 7.43 -10.24
CA VAL A 643 -22.58 6.54 -9.60
C VAL A 643 -22.54 5.16 -10.27
N PRO A 644 -23.65 4.41 -10.44
CA PRO A 644 -23.63 3.14 -11.17
C PRO A 644 -23.09 3.27 -12.59
N VAL A 645 -23.50 4.30 -13.34
CA VAL A 645 -23.02 4.54 -14.71
C VAL A 645 -21.51 4.81 -14.72
N GLY A 646 -21.01 5.65 -13.80
CA GLY A 646 -19.57 5.90 -13.68
C GLY A 646 -18.77 4.66 -13.34
N LEU A 647 -19.28 3.83 -12.43
CA LEU A 647 -18.65 2.57 -12.06
C LEU A 647 -18.68 1.56 -13.21
N LEU A 648 -19.72 1.56 -14.04
CA LEU A 648 -19.81 0.70 -15.22
C LEU A 648 -18.76 1.11 -16.26
N ILE A 649 -18.65 2.41 -16.58
CA ILE A 649 -17.65 2.90 -17.53
C ILE A 649 -16.23 2.58 -17.02
N LEU A 650 -15.97 2.82 -15.72
CA LEU A 650 -14.69 2.45 -15.11
C LEU A 650 -14.46 0.93 -15.16
N GLY A 651 -15.47 0.12 -14.85
CA GLY A 651 -15.38 -1.34 -14.93
C GLY A 651 -15.02 -1.83 -16.33
N ILE A 652 -15.60 -1.23 -17.37
CA ILE A 652 -15.28 -1.53 -18.77
C ILE A 652 -13.83 -1.12 -19.13
N CYS A 653 -13.39 0.06 -18.69
CA CYS A 653 -12.00 0.50 -18.89
C CYS A 653 -10.96 -0.45 -18.25
N TRP A 654 -11.36 -1.17 -17.20
CA TRP A 654 -10.48 -2.03 -16.40
C TRP A 654 -10.72 -3.53 -16.59
N LEU A 655 -11.40 -3.94 -17.67
CA LEU A 655 -11.52 -5.36 -18.03
C LEU A 655 -10.17 -6.09 -18.12
N PRO A 656 -9.08 -5.48 -18.64
CA PRO A 656 -7.75 -6.12 -18.65
C PRO A 656 -7.16 -6.41 -17.25
N ALA A 657 -7.63 -5.72 -16.22
CA ALA A 657 -7.12 -5.81 -14.86
C ALA A 657 -8.27 -5.91 -13.83
N PRO A 658 -8.94 -7.08 -13.72
CA PRO A 658 -10.14 -7.25 -12.89
C PRO A 658 -9.93 -6.93 -11.41
N GLY A 659 -8.71 -7.07 -10.89
CA GLY A 659 -8.39 -6.73 -9.50
C GLY A 659 -8.60 -5.24 -9.14
N ILE A 660 -8.56 -4.33 -10.12
CA ILE A 660 -8.90 -2.91 -9.90
C ILE A 660 -10.41 -2.75 -9.63
N ALA A 661 -11.26 -3.50 -10.34
CA ALA A 661 -12.71 -3.49 -10.10
C ALA A 661 -13.05 -3.98 -8.68
N PHE A 662 -12.32 -5.01 -8.19
CA PHE A 662 -12.47 -5.51 -6.82
C PHE A 662 -12.04 -4.46 -5.79
N ALA A 663 -10.91 -3.78 -6.03
CA ALA A 663 -10.43 -2.71 -5.18
C ALA A 663 -11.46 -1.56 -5.04
N LEU A 664 -12.09 -1.16 -6.16
CA LEU A 664 -13.18 -0.19 -6.16
C LEU A 664 -14.39 -0.67 -5.36
N ALA A 665 -14.76 -1.94 -5.47
CA ALA A 665 -15.84 -2.54 -4.68
C ALA A 665 -15.53 -2.50 -3.17
N TRP A 666 -14.29 -2.79 -2.76
CA TRP A 666 -13.86 -2.70 -1.35
C TRP A 666 -13.88 -1.27 -0.82
N ILE A 667 -13.44 -0.29 -1.61
CA ILE A 667 -13.50 1.13 -1.25
C ILE A 667 -14.96 1.57 -1.05
N LEU A 668 -15.87 1.18 -1.95
CA LEU A 668 -17.29 1.49 -1.88
C LEU A 668 -17.97 0.82 -0.68
N LEU A 669 -17.75 -0.48 -0.46
CA LEU A 669 -18.28 -1.19 0.71
C LEU A 669 -17.72 -0.62 2.01
N GLY A 670 -16.42 -0.34 2.06
CA GLY A 670 -15.77 0.26 3.22
C GLY A 670 -16.37 1.60 3.60
N PHE A 671 -16.63 2.47 2.61
CA PHE A 671 -17.31 3.73 2.84
C PHE A 671 -18.79 3.54 3.20
N GLY A 672 -19.54 2.83 2.36
CA GLY A 672 -21.00 2.69 2.48
C GLY A 672 -21.46 1.95 3.73
N LEU A 673 -20.61 1.06 4.28
CA LEU A 673 -20.86 0.33 5.52
C LEU A 673 -20.18 0.98 6.75
N GLY A 674 -19.47 2.10 6.61
CA GLY A 674 -18.76 2.76 7.71
C GLY A 674 -17.58 1.96 8.28
N ARG A 675 -16.94 1.13 7.44
CA ARG A 675 -15.83 0.23 7.78
C ARG A 675 -14.51 0.76 7.27
N THR A 676 -13.83 1.59 8.07
CA THR A 676 -12.53 2.21 7.73
C THR A 676 -11.46 1.19 7.32
N ARG A 677 -11.42 0.01 7.95
CA ARG A 677 -10.45 -1.05 7.62
C ARG A 677 -10.65 -1.60 6.20
N LEU A 678 -11.90 -1.82 5.79
CA LEU A 678 -12.23 -2.30 4.45
C LEU A 678 -11.96 -1.22 3.39
N LEU A 679 -12.21 0.05 3.74
CA LEU A 679 -11.84 1.18 2.87
C LEU A 679 -10.32 1.25 2.67
N ARG A 680 -9.53 1.15 3.74
CA ARG A 680 -8.06 1.14 3.66
C ARG A 680 -7.53 -0.09 2.90
N TRP A 681 -8.13 -1.25 3.11
CA TRP A 681 -7.82 -2.46 2.33
C TRP A 681 -7.99 -2.21 0.83
N GLY A 682 -9.15 -1.69 0.41
CA GLY A 682 -9.38 -1.34 -1.00
C GLY A 682 -8.40 -0.33 -1.55
N GLN A 683 -7.97 0.67 -0.76
CA GLN A 683 -6.94 1.64 -1.16
C GLN A 683 -5.55 1.01 -1.34
N ILE A 684 -5.12 0.17 -0.39
CA ILE A 684 -3.82 -0.52 -0.45
C ILE A 684 -3.77 -1.43 -1.68
N VAL A 685 -4.82 -2.21 -1.87
CA VAL A 685 -4.96 -3.12 -3.00
C VAL A 685 -4.98 -2.37 -4.33
N LEU A 686 -5.72 -1.26 -4.43
CA LEU A 686 -5.75 -0.44 -5.63
C LEU A 686 -4.35 0.05 -6.01
N LEU A 687 -3.58 0.54 -5.03
CA LEU A 687 -2.20 0.99 -5.25
C LEU A 687 -1.30 -0.17 -5.68
N ALA A 688 -1.39 -1.33 -5.01
CA ALA A 688 -0.63 -2.51 -5.38
C ALA A 688 -0.94 -2.96 -6.81
N TYR A 689 -2.21 -2.98 -7.22
CA TYR A 689 -2.61 -3.36 -8.57
C TYR A 689 -2.16 -2.37 -9.63
N LEU A 690 -2.12 -1.08 -9.32
CA LEU A 690 -1.62 -0.09 -10.26
C LEU A 690 -0.12 -0.28 -10.53
N VAL A 691 0.64 -0.66 -9.51
CA VAL A 691 2.05 -1.06 -9.66
C VAL A 691 2.17 -2.34 -10.47
N LEU A 692 1.37 -3.37 -10.19
CA LEU A 692 1.43 -4.62 -10.94
C LEU A 692 0.98 -4.46 -12.39
N TYR A 693 -0.01 -3.61 -12.66
CA TYR A 693 -0.48 -3.28 -14.00
C TYR A 693 0.62 -2.64 -14.85
N TYR A 694 1.53 -1.86 -14.24
CA TYR A 694 2.72 -1.36 -14.93
C TYR A 694 3.59 -2.53 -15.45
N TYR A 695 3.80 -3.55 -14.62
CA TYR A 695 4.62 -4.73 -14.95
C TYR A 695 3.94 -5.79 -15.84
N GLN A 696 2.69 -5.62 -16.25
CA GLN A 696 2.02 -6.56 -17.17
C GLN A 696 2.53 -6.38 -18.59
N LEU A 697 3.42 -7.26 -19.06
CA LEU A 697 4.10 -7.15 -20.36
C LEU A 697 3.19 -7.38 -21.59
N THR A 698 1.96 -7.84 -21.38
CA THR A 698 1.02 -8.16 -22.48
C THR A 698 0.44 -6.92 -23.17
N VAL A 699 0.43 -5.78 -22.50
CA VAL A 699 -0.13 -4.52 -23.03
C VAL A 699 0.98 -3.48 -23.13
N PRO A 700 1.20 -2.86 -24.31
CA PRO A 700 2.20 -1.81 -24.49
C PRO A 700 2.02 -0.66 -23.49
N LEU A 701 3.14 -0.10 -23.01
CA LEU A 701 3.17 1.01 -22.05
C LEU A 701 2.42 2.22 -22.59
N LEU A 702 2.54 2.47 -23.90
CA LEU A 702 1.79 3.51 -24.56
C LEU A 702 0.27 3.31 -24.38
N GLN A 703 -0.24 2.14 -24.74
CA GLN A 703 -1.67 1.87 -24.67
C GLN A 703 -2.19 1.97 -23.22
N LYS A 704 -1.40 1.50 -22.23
CA LYS A 704 -1.68 1.70 -20.81
C LYS A 704 -1.82 3.18 -20.45
N SER A 705 -0.92 4.03 -20.95
CA SER A 705 -0.96 5.47 -20.67
C SER A 705 -2.25 6.12 -21.16
N VAL A 706 -2.75 5.72 -22.33
CA VAL A 706 -4.00 6.26 -22.90
C VAL A 706 -5.21 5.84 -22.06
N TRP A 707 -5.28 4.58 -21.63
CA TRP A 707 -6.39 4.10 -20.79
C TRP A 707 -6.38 4.76 -19.41
N LEU A 708 -5.20 4.87 -18.79
CA LEU A 708 -5.00 5.56 -17.52
C LEU A 708 -5.40 7.04 -17.62
N ALA A 709 -4.98 7.73 -18.68
CA ALA A 709 -5.32 9.12 -18.91
C ALA A 709 -6.82 9.29 -19.16
N GLY A 710 -7.41 8.45 -20.01
CA GLY A 710 -8.84 8.46 -20.32
C GLY A 710 -9.71 8.25 -19.08
N ALA A 711 -9.39 7.24 -18.26
CA ALA A 711 -10.08 6.97 -17.00
C ALA A 711 -9.90 8.12 -16.00
N GLY A 712 -8.70 8.70 -15.92
CA GLY A 712 -8.40 9.85 -15.07
C GLY A 712 -9.20 11.10 -15.46
N VAL A 713 -9.20 11.46 -16.75
CA VAL A 713 -9.99 12.59 -17.29
C VAL A 713 -11.47 12.36 -17.09
N LEU A 714 -11.97 11.15 -17.40
CA LEU A 714 -13.37 10.79 -17.20
C LEU A 714 -13.81 11.01 -15.75
N LEU A 715 -13.03 10.57 -14.76
CA LEU A 715 -13.34 10.78 -13.34
C LEU A 715 -13.44 12.27 -12.98
N LEU A 716 -12.55 13.10 -13.53
CA LEU A 716 -12.58 14.55 -13.32
C LEU A 716 -13.77 15.22 -14.01
N LEU A 717 -14.15 14.76 -15.21
CA LEU A 717 -15.35 15.22 -15.93
C LEU A 717 -16.63 14.82 -15.20
N MET A 718 -16.74 13.56 -14.77
CA MET A 718 -17.87 13.07 -13.97
C MET A 718 -18.02 13.86 -12.67
N ARG A 719 -16.91 14.19 -12.03
CA ARG A 719 -16.91 15.11 -10.88
C ARG A 719 -17.41 16.49 -11.28
N LEU A 720 -16.95 17.07 -12.39
CA LEU A 720 -17.41 18.38 -12.83
C LEU A 720 -18.92 18.39 -13.06
N VAL A 721 -19.44 17.39 -13.79
CA VAL A 721 -20.88 17.23 -14.08
C VAL A 721 -21.68 17.04 -12.80
N ALA A 722 -21.27 16.11 -11.91
CA ALA A 722 -22.01 15.83 -10.69
C ALA A 722 -22.04 17.00 -9.68
N TRP A 723 -21.12 17.98 -9.81
CA TRP A 723 -20.95 19.06 -8.84
C TRP A 723 -21.31 20.46 -9.37
N ARG A 724 -21.07 20.74 -10.65
CA ARG A 724 -21.41 22.03 -11.27
C ARG A 724 -22.79 22.03 -11.89
N LEU A 725 -23.23 20.94 -12.51
CA LEU A 725 -24.54 20.90 -13.18
C LEU A 725 -25.71 21.15 -12.21
N PRO A 726 -25.75 20.54 -11.00
CA PRO A 726 -26.82 20.85 -10.05
C PRO A 726 -26.77 22.29 -9.53
N ARG A 727 -25.57 22.87 -9.37
CA ARG A 727 -25.43 24.27 -8.90
C ARG A 727 -25.87 25.29 -9.95
N LEU A 728 -25.61 25.00 -11.23
CA LEU A 728 -26.04 25.83 -12.36
C LEU A 728 -27.54 25.73 -12.58
N LEU A 729 -28.11 24.51 -12.46
CA LEU A 729 -29.54 24.26 -12.66
C LEU A 729 -30.42 24.68 -11.46
N GLU A 730 -29.91 24.59 -10.22
CA GLU A 730 -30.68 24.97 -9.02
C GLU A 730 -30.73 26.50 -8.79
N GLY A 731 -30.07 27.32 -9.63
CA GLY A 731 -30.16 28.79 -9.60
C GLY A 731 -29.77 29.44 -8.26
N ARG A 732 -29.17 28.69 -7.32
CA ARG A 732 -28.86 29.21 -5.99
C ARG A 732 -27.76 30.25 -6.10
N PRO A 733 -28.01 31.52 -5.71
CA PRO A 733 -26.94 32.51 -5.68
C PRO A 733 -25.82 31.98 -4.79
N ALA A 734 -24.58 32.19 -5.22
CA ALA A 734 -23.42 31.92 -4.40
C ALA A 734 -23.65 32.65 -3.07
N VAL A 735 -23.82 31.90 -1.97
CA VAL A 735 -23.94 32.49 -0.63
C VAL A 735 -22.83 33.52 -0.51
N ALA A 736 -23.25 34.77 -0.28
CA ALA A 736 -22.39 35.95 -0.28
C ALA A 736 -21.12 35.64 0.49
N ALA A 737 -19.99 36.03 -0.09
CA ALA A 737 -18.68 35.87 0.52
C ALA A 737 -18.69 36.58 1.88
N LEU A 738 -18.83 35.80 2.96
CA LEU A 738 -18.57 36.25 4.32
C LEU A 738 -17.16 36.88 4.34
N ALA A 739 -17.16 38.20 4.57
CA ALA A 739 -16.09 39.17 4.88
C ALA A 739 -14.75 39.03 4.12
N PRO A 740 -14.07 40.14 3.78
CA PRO A 740 -12.68 40.06 3.33
C PRO A 740 -11.85 39.48 4.49
N ALA A 741 -11.48 38.21 4.37
CA ALA A 741 -10.51 37.60 5.26
C ALA A 741 -9.21 38.40 5.14
N SER A 742 -8.64 38.77 6.29
CA SER A 742 -7.32 39.39 6.42
C SER A 742 -6.32 38.79 5.42
N PRO A 743 -5.54 39.61 4.68
CA PRO A 743 -4.52 39.07 3.81
C PRO A 743 -3.49 38.33 4.67
N ARG A 744 -3.02 37.16 4.19
CA ARG A 744 -1.78 36.41 4.55
C ARG A 744 -2.09 34.91 4.79
N ARG A 745 -1.25 33.96 4.36
CA ARG A 745 0.19 34.01 4.05
C ARG A 745 0.50 33.51 2.63
N PRO A 746 0.94 34.38 1.69
CA PRO A 746 1.45 33.94 0.37
C PRO A 746 2.74 33.12 0.47
N LEU A 747 3.33 32.99 1.67
CA LEU A 747 4.58 32.26 1.90
C LEU A 747 4.55 30.85 1.32
N TRP A 748 3.50 30.05 1.58
CA TRP A 748 3.48 28.65 1.09
C TRP A 748 3.28 28.56 -0.43
N ALA A 749 2.51 29.48 -1.02
CA ALA A 749 2.42 29.60 -2.46
C ALA A 749 3.76 30.05 -3.07
N ALA A 750 4.47 30.98 -2.41
CA ALA A 750 5.81 31.41 -2.80
C ALA A 750 6.84 30.27 -2.68
N VAL A 751 6.76 29.44 -1.63
CA VAL A 751 7.59 28.24 -1.48
C VAL A 751 7.31 27.23 -2.60
N MET A 752 6.05 27.08 -3.03
CA MET A 752 5.70 26.23 -4.17
C MET A 752 6.28 26.75 -5.48
N VAL A 753 6.15 28.05 -5.75
CA VAL A 753 6.68 28.70 -6.95
C VAL A 753 8.21 28.70 -6.94
N ALA A 754 8.84 28.94 -5.78
CA ALA A 754 10.29 28.84 -5.62
C ALA A 754 10.78 27.41 -5.86
N GLY A 755 10.06 26.40 -5.37
CA GLY A 755 10.34 25.00 -5.68
C GLY A 755 10.22 24.70 -7.18
N LEU A 756 9.18 25.22 -7.85
CA LEU A 756 9.05 25.10 -9.31
C LEU A 756 10.19 25.78 -10.06
N ALA A 757 10.58 26.99 -9.65
CA ALA A 757 11.71 27.71 -10.25
C ALA A 757 13.01 26.92 -10.06
N ALA A 758 13.27 26.39 -8.87
CA ALA A 758 14.43 25.55 -8.60
C ALA A 758 14.45 24.30 -9.50
N VAL A 759 13.32 23.62 -9.66
CA VAL A 759 13.18 22.48 -10.59
C VAL A 759 13.53 22.89 -12.01
N LEU A 760 12.92 23.97 -12.53
CA LEU A 760 13.16 24.41 -13.91
C LEU A 760 14.61 24.85 -14.13
N ILE A 761 15.22 25.54 -13.16
CA ILE A 761 16.62 25.95 -13.23
C ILE A 761 17.53 24.72 -13.28
N VAL A 762 17.37 23.77 -12.35
CA VAL A 762 18.21 22.56 -12.28
C VAL A 762 18.06 21.72 -13.54
N VAL A 763 16.82 21.48 -13.99
CA VAL A 763 16.55 20.66 -15.19
C VAL A 763 17.08 21.34 -16.45
N ASN A 764 16.79 22.62 -16.67
CA ASN A 764 17.22 23.30 -17.90
C ASN A 764 18.73 23.55 -17.92
N THR A 765 19.37 23.80 -16.78
CA THR A 765 20.83 23.85 -16.69
C THR A 765 21.43 22.49 -17.05
N GLY A 766 20.85 21.41 -16.54
CA GLY A 766 21.26 20.04 -16.89
C GLY A 766 21.07 19.71 -18.36
N ILE A 767 19.97 20.15 -18.99
CA ILE A 767 19.73 20.01 -20.43
C ILE A 767 20.77 20.81 -21.22
N TRP A 768 20.99 22.08 -20.85
CA TRP A 768 21.95 22.96 -21.52
C TRP A 768 23.38 22.41 -21.48
N GLN A 769 23.83 21.90 -20.33
CA GLN A 769 25.14 21.25 -20.20
C GLN A 769 25.30 20.06 -21.14
N ARG A 770 24.25 19.22 -21.25
CA ARG A 770 24.25 18.04 -22.13
C ARG A 770 24.20 18.41 -23.61
N GLU A 771 23.39 19.40 -23.99
CA GLU A 771 23.37 19.92 -25.37
C GLU A 771 24.71 20.55 -25.77
N LYS A 772 25.36 21.30 -24.85
CA LYS A 772 26.70 21.85 -25.08
C LYS A 772 27.72 20.73 -25.30
N LEU A 773 27.65 19.66 -24.51
CA LEU A 773 28.53 18.50 -24.66
C LEU A 773 28.27 17.72 -25.97
N LEU A 774 27.00 17.60 -26.39
CA LEU A 774 26.67 16.99 -27.69
C LEU A 774 27.20 17.82 -28.88
N ALA A 775 27.22 19.16 -28.75
CA ALA A 775 27.68 20.06 -29.80
C ALA A 775 29.21 20.19 -29.86
N GLY A 776 29.90 20.21 -28.72
CA GLY A 776 31.34 20.49 -28.62
C GLY A 776 32.22 19.30 -28.22
N GLY A 777 31.64 18.17 -27.81
CA GLY A 777 32.40 17.02 -27.31
C GLY A 777 33.08 16.20 -28.40
N HIS A 778 34.22 15.61 -28.05
CA HIS A 778 34.99 14.71 -28.91
C HIS A 778 34.24 13.39 -29.14
N VAL A 779 34.29 12.87 -30.37
CA VAL A 779 33.66 11.59 -30.73
C VAL A 779 34.57 10.44 -30.29
N VAL A 780 34.03 9.53 -29.49
CA VAL A 780 34.73 8.31 -29.05
C VAL A 780 33.86 7.10 -29.35
N ARG A 781 34.40 6.08 -30.00
CA ARG A 781 33.67 4.82 -30.28
C ARG A 781 34.23 3.71 -29.41
N LEU A 782 33.38 2.99 -28.69
CA LEU A 782 33.77 1.85 -27.86
C LEU A 782 33.07 0.58 -28.33
N ALA A 783 33.83 -0.53 -28.41
CA ALA A 783 33.28 -1.83 -28.74
C ALA A 783 32.42 -2.40 -27.60
N LEU A 784 31.28 -2.98 -27.96
CA LEU A 784 30.39 -3.70 -27.05
C LEU A 784 30.90 -5.13 -26.84
N ALA A 785 30.85 -5.61 -25.60
CA ALA A 785 31.02 -7.02 -25.28
C ALA A 785 29.69 -7.78 -25.51
N PRO A 786 29.72 -9.12 -25.66
CA PRO A 786 28.48 -9.91 -25.70
C PRO A 786 27.68 -9.70 -24.40
N VAL A 787 26.43 -9.28 -24.51
CA VAL A 787 25.52 -9.11 -23.36
C VAL A 787 24.17 -9.71 -23.72
N ASP A 788 23.53 -10.36 -22.75
CA ASP A 788 22.15 -10.82 -22.87
C ASP A 788 21.22 -9.66 -23.26
N PRO A 789 20.57 -9.75 -24.43
CA PRO A 789 19.65 -8.72 -24.86
C PRO A 789 18.33 -8.98 -24.14
N ARG A 790 18.14 -8.44 -22.92
CA ARG A 790 16.82 -8.03 -22.35
C ARG A 790 16.90 -7.72 -20.86
N SER A 791 16.38 -6.57 -20.48
CA SER A 791 15.66 -6.41 -19.21
C SER A 791 14.51 -5.42 -19.45
N LEU A 792 13.27 -5.90 -19.41
CA LEU A 792 12.05 -5.16 -19.75
C LEU A 792 11.56 -4.20 -18.64
N MET A 793 12.32 -4.05 -17.55
CA MET A 793 11.79 -3.50 -16.29
C MET A 793 11.62 -1.98 -16.25
N GLN A 794 12.24 -1.22 -17.16
CA GLN A 794 12.26 0.26 -17.14
C GLN A 794 11.75 0.88 -18.45
N GLY A 795 11.02 0.09 -19.25
CA GLY A 795 10.80 0.34 -20.68
C GLY A 795 11.74 -0.51 -21.53
N ASP A 796 11.70 -0.30 -22.84
CA ASP A 796 12.54 -1.02 -23.79
C ASP A 796 13.97 -0.46 -23.75
N TYR A 797 14.89 -1.24 -23.20
CA TYR A 797 16.30 -0.91 -23.15
C TYR A 797 17.20 -2.13 -23.38
N MET A 798 18.39 -1.88 -23.91
CA MET A 798 19.44 -2.88 -24.06
C MET A 798 20.48 -2.68 -22.96
N ALA A 799 20.78 -3.73 -22.21
CA ALA A 799 21.89 -3.72 -21.28
C ALA A 799 23.20 -3.70 -22.07
N LEU A 800 24.09 -2.77 -21.75
CA LEU A 800 25.38 -2.58 -22.41
C LEU A 800 26.51 -3.00 -21.48
N ARG A 801 27.50 -3.67 -22.04
CA ARG A 801 28.83 -3.86 -21.45
C ARG A 801 29.84 -3.51 -22.51
N PHE A 802 30.82 -2.69 -22.16
CA PHE A 802 31.87 -2.29 -23.09
C PHE A 802 33.10 -3.17 -22.90
N ALA A 803 33.77 -3.53 -24.00
CA ALA A 803 35.00 -4.31 -23.95
C ALA A 803 36.06 -3.61 -23.05
N ALA A 804 36.17 -2.28 -23.20
CA ALA A 804 37.07 -1.44 -22.41
C ALA A 804 36.86 -1.55 -20.88
N ALA A 805 35.65 -1.90 -20.41
CA ALA A 805 35.40 -2.09 -18.99
C ALA A 805 36.16 -3.28 -18.40
N ARG A 806 36.41 -4.35 -19.19
CA ARG A 806 37.21 -5.51 -18.76
C ARG A 806 38.69 -5.16 -18.65
N ASP A 807 39.18 -4.32 -19.57
CA ASP A 807 40.59 -3.96 -19.60
C ASP A 807 40.96 -2.97 -18.48
N ILE A 808 40.02 -2.12 -18.04
CA ILE A 808 40.20 -1.27 -16.87
C ILE A 808 40.47 -2.10 -15.60
N VAL A 809 39.72 -3.19 -15.38
CA VAL A 809 39.93 -4.07 -14.23
C VAL A 809 41.34 -4.67 -14.25
N ARG A 810 41.83 -5.10 -15.42
CA ARG A 810 43.21 -5.61 -15.58
C ARG A 810 44.27 -4.54 -15.31
N LEU A 811 44.02 -3.31 -15.73
CA LEU A 811 44.93 -2.17 -15.50
C LEU A 811 44.93 -1.73 -14.02
N GLU A 812 43.85 -1.98 -13.27
CA GLU A 812 43.77 -1.72 -11.82
C GLU A 812 44.38 -2.83 -10.96
N ASP A 813 44.27 -4.11 -11.34
CA ASP A 813 44.82 -5.25 -10.58
C ASP A 813 46.36 -5.21 -10.45
N GLY A 814 47.05 -4.32 -11.17
CA GLY A 814 48.48 -4.02 -11.01
C GLY A 814 48.84 -2.99 -9.93
N ARG A 815 47.87 -2.45 -9.17
CA ARG A 815 48.11 -1.51 -8.04
C ARG A 815 48.05 -2.23 -6.69
N ASP A 816 49.01 -1.92 -5.81
CA ASP A 816 49.02 -2.40 -4.42
C ASP A 816 47.71 -2.03 -3.68
N PRO A 817 47.03 -2.99 -3.03
CA PRO A 817 45.75 -2.77 -2.33
C PRO A 817 45.88 -2.04 -0.97
N GLY A 818 46.86 -1.16 -0.83
CA GLY A 818 47.46 -0.79 0.46
C GLY A 818 46.73 0.23 1.36
N VAL A 819 45.58 0.82 1.00
CA VAL A 819 44.97 1.88 1.85
C VAL A 819 43.43 1.83 1.95
N ALA A 820 42.74 0.88 1.30
CA ALA A 820 41.28 0.95 1.15
C ALA A 820 40.44 0.06 2.09
N SER A 821 41.01 -0.70 3.04
CA SER A 821 40.26 -1.79 3.71
C SER A 821 39.98 -1.65 5.22
N LEU A 822 40.25 -0.52 5.87
CA LEU A 822 39.86 -0.34 7.29
C LEU A 822 38.35 -0.06 7.48
N TRP A 823 37.69 0.43 6.43
CA TRP A 823 36.26 0.68 6.38
C TRP A 823 35.85 0.29 4.96
N GLY A 824 35.05 -0.76 4.76
CA GLY A 824 34.65 -1.27 3.44
C GLY A 824 33.84 -0.28 2.59
N GLY A 825 34.43 0.86 2.23
CA GLY A 825 33.89 1.87 1.36
C GLY A 825 34.07 1.48 -0.12
N PRO A 826 33.25 2.03 -1.03
CA PRO A 826 33.34 1.72 -2.44
C PRO A 826 34.73 2.04 -3.01
N ARG A 827 35.29 1.12 -3.82
CA ARG A 827 36.46 1.37 -4.66
C ARG A 827 36.22 2.68 -5.45
N THR A 828 37.17 3.60 -5.40
CA THR A 828 36.99 4.98 -5.86
C THR A 828 36.82 5.09 -7.37
N ASP A 829 35.87 5.92 -7.83
CA ASP A 829 35.74 6.33 -9.24
C ASP A 829 37.09 6.84 -9.81
N GLY A 830 37.31 6.69 -11.12
CA GLY A 830 38.55 7.11 -11.77
C GLY A 830 38.36 7.56 -13.21
N TYR A 831 39.47 7.84 -13.89
CA TYR A 831 39.50 8.23 -15.29
C TYR A 831 40.30 7.23 -16.11
N VAL A 832 39.79 6.81 -17.26
CA VAL A 832 40.51 6.00 -18.24
C VAL A 832 40.93 6.89 -19.40
N VAL A 833 42.18 6.76 -19.83
CA VAL A 833 42.68 7.42 -21.04
C VAL A 833 42.54 6.45 -22.20
N LEU A 834 41.89 6.92 -23.26
CA LEU A 834 41.56 6.17 -24.46
C LEU A 834 42.34 6.73 -25.65
N ALA A 835 42.94 5.85 -26.45
CA ALA A 835 43.56 6.20 -27.72
C ALA A 835 42.76 5.56 -28.87
N PRO A 836 42.33 6.33 -29.89
CA PRO A 836 41.65 5.79 -31.07
C PRO A 836 42.61 4.95 -31.93
N ASP A 837 42.14 3.81 -32.40
CA ASP A 837 42.84 2.97 -33.38
C ASP A 837 42.67 3.49 -34.82
N GLY A 838 43.27 2.80 -35.80
CA GLY A 838 43.18 3.15 -37.22
C GLY A 838 41.77 3.09 -37.83
N GLN A 839 40.78 2.52 -37.11
CA GLN A 839 39.36 2.50 -37.49
C GLN A 839 38.52 3.49 -36.67
N GLY A 840 39.16 4.27 -35.77
CA GLY A 840 38.52 5.24 -34.89
C GLY A 840 37.81 4.62 -33.68
N VAL A 841 38.10 3.37 -33.33
CA VAL A 841 37.63 2.69 -32.11
C VAL A 841 38.66 2.91 -31.00
N ALA A 842 38.21 3.43 -29.86
CA ALA A 842 39.09 3.84 -28.78
C ALA A 842 39.42 2.68 -27.84
N GLN A 843 40.70 2.45 -27.60
CA GLN A 843 41.22 1.40 -26.72
C GLN A 843 41.78 2.01 -25.42
N PRO A 844 41.56 1.39 -24.25
CA PRO A 844 42.09 1.87 -22.99
C PRO A 844 43.62 1.71 -22.91
N VAL A 845 44.31 2.81 -22.62
CA VAL A 845 45.78 2.87 -22.52
C VAL A 845 46.22 2.82 -21.05
N ARG A 846 45.63 3.66 -20.20
CA ARG A 846 45.97 3.78 -18.77
C ARG A 846 44.80 4.29 -17.94
N VAL A 847 44.91 4.12 -16.62
CA VAL A 847 43.96 4.62 -15.62
C VAL A 847 44.62 5.69 -14.75
N GLN A 848 43.94 6.80 -14.52
CA GLN A 848 44.44 7.93 -13.74
C GLN A 848 43.39 8.50 -12.77
N PRO A 849 43.81 9.10 -11.63
CA PRO A 849 42.89 9.63 -10.62
C PRO A 849 42.28 10.99 -10.98
N ALA A 850 42.90 11.73 -11.91
CA ALA A 850 42.49 13.07 -12.32
C ALA A 850 42.39 13.16 -13.86
N PRO A 851 41.62 14.09 -14.43
CA PRO A 851 41.45 14.19 -15.88
C PRO A 851 42.74 14.58 -16.62
N GLN A 852 43.69 15.24 -15.96
CA GLN A 852 45.00 15.57 -16.52
C GLN A 852 46.12 14.76 -15.84
N PRO A 853 47.24 14.47 -16.53
CA PRO A 853 47.60 14.87 -17.92
C PRO A 853 47.15 13.87 -19.00
N HIS A 854 46.86 14.36 -20.21
CA HIS A 854 46.67 13.56 -21.42
C HIS A 854 47.17 14.34 -22.65
N ASP A 855 47.62 13.63 -23.68
CA ASP A 855 48.10 14.26 -24.92
C ASP A 855 46.94 14.68 -25.83
N GLY A 856 47.19 15.55 -26.82
CA GLY A 856 46.15 16.07 -27.71
C GLY A 856 45.47 15.03 -28.63
N GLY A 857 46.02 13.82 -28.73
CA GLY A 857 45.42 12.68 -29.42
C GLY A 857 44.70 11.68 -28.52
N GLU A 858 44.76 11.88 -27.19
CA GLU A 858 44.16 11.01 -26.19
C GLU A 858 42.85 11.61 -25.65
N VAL A 859 41.85 10.77 -25.41
CA VAL A 859 40.57 11.20 -24.82
C VAL A 859 40.40 10.57 -23.44
N VAL A 860 40.07 11.38 -22.46
CA VAL A 860 39.87 10.91 -21.09
C VAL A 860 38.39 10.67 -20.84
N LEU A 861 38.05 9.53 -20.24
CA LEU A 861 36.68 9.16 -19.92
C LEU A 861 36.55 8.77 -18.45
N ARG A 862 35.61 9.36 -17.74
CA ARG A 862 35.32 8.97 -16.34
C ARG A 862 34.63 7.60 -16.31
N TYR A 863 35.12 6.71 -15.46
CA TYR A 863 34.45 5.46 -15.12
C TYR A 863 34.05 5.43 -13.65
N ARG A 864 33.02 4.65 -13.35
CA ARG A 864 32.49 4.43 -12.00
C ARG A 864 32.61 2.96 -11.64
N LEU A 865 33.18 2.64 -10.49
CA LEU A 865 33.28 1.27 -9.99
C LEU A 865 32.07 0.93 -9.14
N ARG A 866 31.35 -0.13 -9.51
CA ARG A 866 30.14 -0.59 -8.82
C ARG A 866 30.23 -2.11 -8.59
N ALA A 867 29.29 -2.66 -7.82
CA ALA A 867 29.27 -4.09 -7.49
C ALA A 867 29.10 -5.00 -8.73
N ASP A 868 28.52 -4.48 -9.82
CA ASP A 868 28.34 -5.15 -11.11
C ASP A 868 29.53 -4.96 -12.08
N GLY A 869 30.56 -4.21 -11.68
CA GLY A 869 31.78 -3.97 -12.45
C GLY A 869 32.04 -2.49 -12.77
N VAL A 870 32.85 -2.25 -13.80
CA VAL A 870 33.18 -0.89 -14.28
C VAL A 870 32.05 -0.38 -15.18
N ARG A 871 31.43 0.75 -14.79
CA ARG A 871 30.41 1.47 -15.57
C ARG A 871 31.07 2.62 -16.32
N LEU A 872 31.06 2.54 -17.66
CA LEU A 872 31.59 3.57 -18.57
C LEU A 872 30.44 4.41 -19.10
N VAL A 873 30.22 5.60 -18.50
CA VAL A 873 29.10 6.51 -18.79
C VAL A 873 27.72 5.93 -18.51
N THR A 874 27.33 4.82 -19.15
CA THR A 874 26.06 4.11 -18.98
C THR A 874 26.22 2.62 -19.26
N ASN A 875 25.41 1.78 -18.59
CA ASN A 875 25.29 0.34 -18.86
C ASN A 875 23.94 -0.01 -19.51
N ALA A 876 23.20 0.99 -20.00
CA ALA A 876 21.91 0.79 -20.65
C ALA A 876 21.70 1.81 -21.78
N TYR A 877 21.00 1.38 -22.83
CA TYR A 877 20.51 2.25 -23.90
C TYR A 877 19.01 2.10 -24.05
N PHE A 878 18.27 3.18 -23.81
CA PHE A 878 16.82 3.23 -23.91
C PHE A 878 16.38 3.54 -25.34
N PHE A 879 15.51 2.72 -25.91
CA PHE A 879 14.95 2.91 -27.26
C PHE A 879 13.41 2.89 -27.24
N PRO A 880 12.74 3.30 -28.32
CA PRO A 880 11.29 3.25 -28.41
C PRO A 880 10.75 1.84 -28.22
N GLU A 881 9.60 1.72 -27.56
CA GLU A 881 8.90 0.44 -27.39
C GLU A 881 8.67 -0.24 -28.75
N GLY A 882 9.12 -1.50 -28.89
CA GLY A 882 9.01 -2.31 -30.09
C GLY A 882 10.24 -2.32 -31.02
N GLU A 883 11.27 -1.51 -30.76
CA GLU A 883 12.49 -1.43 -31.60
C GLU A 883 13.61 -2.40 -31.16
N ALA A 884 13.31 -3.35 -30.26
CA ALA A 884 14.34 -4.21 -29.66
C ALA A 884 15.16 -5.00 -30.69
N GLU A 885 14.52 -5.54 -31.73
CA GLU A 885 15.21 -6.34 -32.77
C GLU A 885 16.26 -5.53 -33.52
N ARG A 886 15.96 -4.27 -33.83
CA ARG A 886 16.88 -3.36 -34.53
C ARG A 886 18.19 -3.14 -33.79
N TYR A 887 18.16 -3.07 -32.46
CA TYR A 887 19.33 -2.79 -31.65
C TYR A 887 20.12 -4.06 -31.25
N GLN A 888 19.61 -5.27 -31.51
CA GLN A 888 20.32 -6.53 -31.22
C GLN A 888 21.64 -6.66 -32.01
N ASP A 889 21.71 -6.06 -33.20
CA ASP A 889 22.90 -6.08 -34.05
C ASP A 889 23.94 -5.01 -33.68
N ALA A 890 23.75 -4.28 -32.59
CA ALA A 890 24.72 -3.30 -32.12
C ALA A 890 26.06 -3.98 -31.77
N ARG A 891 27.16 -3.39 -32.25
CA ARG A 891 28.54 -3.82 -31.97
C ARG A 891 29.40 -2.72 -31.36
N TYR A 892 29.04 -1.45 -31.57
CA TYR A 892 29.77 -0.31 -31.00
C TYR A 892 28.80 0.72 -30.41
N GLY A 893 29.27 1.45 -29.40
CA GLY A 893 28.62 2.66 -28.87
C GLY A 893 29.41 3.90 -29.24
N GLU A 894 28.74 4.92 -29.79
CA GLU A 894 29.34 6.23 -30.09
C GLU A 894 29.04 7.22 -28.95
N PHE A 895 30.10 7.79 -28.39
CA PHE A 895 30.08 8.72 -27.28
C PHE A 895 30.52 10.13 -27.68
N ARG A 896 30.02 11.12 -26.95
CA ARG A 896 30.53 12.48 -26.93
C ARG A 896 31.17 12.75 -25.58
N VAL A 897 32.44 13.08 -25.56
CA VAL A 897 33.25 13.25 -24.34
C VAL A 897 33.79 14.66 -24.24
N GLY A 898 33.63 15.28 -23.07
CA GLY A 898 34.17 16.61 -22.77
C GLY A 898 35.58 16.53 -22.19
N ASP A 899 36.25 17.67 -22.11
CA ASP A 899 37.62 17.78 -21.56
C ASP A 899 37.70 17.40 -20.07
N ASP A 900 36.56 17.40 -19.37
CA ASP A 900 36.42 16.98 -17.98
C ASP A 900 36.24 15.46 -17.81
N GLY A 901 36.23 14.71 -18.92
CA GLY A 901 35.99 13.28 -18.98
C GLY A 901 34.53 12.87 -18.83
N THR A 902 33.59 13.82 -18.82
CA THR A 902 32.16 13.52 -18.83
C THR A 902 31.75 13.06 -20.23
N GLY A 903 31.25 11.84 -20.34
CA GLY A 903 30.76 11.27 -21.59
C GLY A 903 29.23 11.17 -21.66
N LEU A 904 28.68 11.19 -22.87
CA LEU A 904 27.29 10.85 -23.19
C LEU A 904 27.25 9.85 -24.34
N LEU A 905 26.47 8.78 -24.19
CA LEU A 905 26.21 7.82 -25.27
C LEU A 905 25.18 8.43 -26.23
N VAL A 906 25.56 8.61 -27.49
CA VAL A 906 24.72 9.28 -28.51
C VAL A 906 23.89 8.27 -29.31
N ARG A 907 24.53 7.19 -29.76
CA ARG A 907 23.92 6.19 -30.64
C ARG A 907 24.67 4.86 -30.58
N LEU A 908 24.02 3.81 -31.05
CA LEU A 908 24.60 2.50 -31.26
C LEU A 908 24.93 2.32 -32.75
N LEU A 909 26.01 1.59 -33.04
CA LEU A 909 26.48 1.31 -34.40
C LEU A 909 26.50 -0.20 -34.64
N ASN A 910 26.21 -0.60 -35.88
CA ASN A 910 26.34 -1.99 -36.33
C ASN A 910 27.81 -2.37 -36.61
N ALA A 911 28.05 -3.58 -37.12
CA ALA A 911 29.40 -4.06 -37.47
C ALA A 911 30.11 -3.17 -38.51
N ASP A 912 29.36 -2.52 -39.41
CA ASP A 912 29.85 -1.64 -40.48
C ASP A 912 30.03 -0.17 -40.04
N LEU A 913 29.96 0.10 -38.73
CA LEU A 913 30.00 1.45 -38.14
C LEU A 913 28.88 2.39 -38.60
N GLN A 914 27.78 1.84 -39.12
CA GLN A 914 26.58 2.59 -39.47
C GLN A 914 25.65 2.76 -38.26
N PRO A 915 24.98 3.91 -38.11
CA PRO A 915 24.05 4.15 -37.01
C PRO A 915 22.83 3.24 -37.12
N LEU A 916 22.49 2.59 -36.00
CA LEU A 916 21.27 1.83 -35.84
C LEU A 916 20.09 2.74 -35.54
#